data_AF-A0A9E0KPW6-F1
#
_entry.id   AF-A0A9E0KPW6-F1
#
_cell.length_a   1.000
_cell.length_b   1.000
_cell.length_c   1.000
_cell.angle_alpha   90.00
_cell.angle_beta   90.00
_cell.angle_gamma   90.00
#
_symmetry.space_group_name_H-M   'P 1'
#
loop_
_entity.id
_entity.type
_entity.pdbx_description
1 polymer ?
#
loop_
_entity_poly.entity_id
_entity_poly.type
_entity_poly.pdbx_seq_one_letter_code
_entity_poly.pdbx_strand_id
1 'polypeptide(L)'
;MQTMPIRIFFALFLLVLTCPFTLTASELRTALVIGNGAYSSGPLKNPVNDATDMAAALKKAGFTVSLKKNAKLQEMEEAIEGFGNSLKRGGVGLFYFAGHGVQVNGVNYLLPIGAKINKESDVKYQAVDANRILDEMASANNGLNIVLLDACRDNPFAKSFRSASRGLAIVSSAPTGTFISYSTGPGQVARDGEGRNSPYTGALLHYMREPGIPITDMFMKVRQKLRRETGQVPWELSSLEGKFFFVSGKSGLADGTAVLERKTAADDELQAERAKLEAERTNLRKEKELLEQRKVLEEERQKLETEKKQMASIKPPIPAMSKELRRDGRFIAYDNGTVLDTKTNLMWAAKDNGYIIKWSDAKKYCEAYRGGGYTDWRMPTADELAGLYDQSKNQKDESRPEPGNGVHLNDLIDLTHSVIWASDKRGVDEVAYFNFSYGSKMWWHEHSRNDAHAIPVRSVSKQSAANEIGRDSSFISHGDGTVTDTKTGLMWAAKGNKSSLDWESAKAYCDNYRGGGYTDWRMPTQSELAGLYEPERAIRWKVTPLIDVPDECWANETRSIEAAYFAFLNGGRGWRHHNLFKIGALPVRSLIAKKESRFIDHGNGTITDTKTGLMWAARDNGESIHWPKAKKYCEDFFLGGYRDWRLPTTAELAGLYDNNKRYKALGRFPVNLTELIGISDCSTWTSDSRGAESADFDFCNGKQGWWDRNYFVKPVLPVRSAK
;
A
#
# COMPACT_ATOMS: atom_id res chain seq x y z
N MET A 1 -102.61 -15.50 -16.70
CA MET A 1 -101.85 -16.54 -17.42
C MET A 1 -101.28 -15.92 -18.69
N GLN A 2 -99.97 -16.13 -18.89
CA GLN A 2 -99.19 -15.96 -20.12
C GLN A 2 -99.21 -14.61 -20.83
N THR A 3 -98.08 -13.91 -20.79
CA THR A 3 -97.75 -12.83 -21.72
C THR A 3 -96.47 -13.16 -22.48
N MET A 4 -96.61 -13.49 -23.76
CA MET A 4 -95.61 -13.08 -24.76
C MET A 4 -96.02 -11.71 -25.29
N PRO A 5 -95.05 -10.91 -25.77
CA PRO A 5 -95.13 -10.62 -27.19
C PRO A 5 -93.78 -10.63 -27.92
N ILE A 6 -93.92 -10.96 -29.20
CA ILE A 6 -93.02 -10.83 -30.33
C ILE A 6 -92.67 -9.35 -30.57
N ARG A 7 -91.43 -9.05 -30.99
CA ARG A 7 -91.15 -8.13 -32.12
C ARG A 7 -89.73 -8.30 -32.67
N ILE A 8 -89.70 -8.77 -33.91
CA ILE A 8 -88.58 -8.86 -34.85
C ILE A 8 -88.32 -7.47 -35.43
N PHE A 9 -87.05 -7.03 -35.55
CA PHE A 9 -86.53 -6.31 -36.73
C PHE A 9 -85.00 -6.11 -36.67
N PHE A 10 -84.35 -6.33 -37.82
CA PHE A 10 -82.98 -5.96 -38.24
C PHE A 10 -81.77 -6.72 -37.66
N ALA A 11 -81.29 -7.72 -38.42
CA ALA A 11 -79.92 -8.22 -38.36
C ALA A 11 -79.38 -8.45 -39.78
N LEU A 12 -78.86 -7.39 -40.43
CA LEU A 12 -77.98 -7.52 -41.60
C LEU A 12 -77.24 -6.19 -41.94
N PHE A 13 -76.16 -5.85 -41.24
CA PHE A 13 -74.99 -5.14 -41.80
C PHE A 13 -73.87 -4.99 -40.74
N LEU A 14 -72.61 -4.99 -41.19
CA LEU A 14 -71.34 -4.85 -40.45
C LEU A 14 -70.80 -6.06 -39.66
N LEU A 15 -70.23 -7.01 -40.41
CA LEU A 15 -69.00 -7.68 -39.98
C LEU A 15 -67.81 -6.88 -40.56
N VAL A 16 -67.49 -5.74 -39.95
CA VAL A 16 -66.22 -5.05 -40.23
C VAL A 16 -65.15 -5.71 -39.37
N LEU A 17 -64.16 -6.29 -40.04
CA LEU A 17 -62.90 -6.74 -39.47
C LEU A 17 -62.29 -5.63 -38.59
N THR A 18 -62.36 -5.80 -37.28
CA THR A 18 -61.40 -5.17 -36.36
C THR A 18 -60.28 -6.17 -36.12
N CYS A 19 -59.33 -6.24 -37.07
CA CYS A 19 -58.00 -6.73 -36.75
C CYS A 19 -57.45 -5.78 -35.67
N PRO A 20 -57.16 -6.23 -34.44
CA PRO A 20 -56.30 -5.45 -33.58
C PRO A 20 -54.93 -5.45 -34.23
N PHE A 21 -54.65 -4.42 -35.03
CA PHE A 21 -53.27 -4.01 -35.28
C PHE A 21 -52.72 -3.64 -33.91
N THR A 22 -52.08 -4.61 -33.25
CA THR A 22 -51.13 -4.32 -32.19
C THR A 22 -50.02 -3.51 -32.83
N LEU A 23 -50.14 -2.19 -32.72
CA LEU A 23 -49.04 -1.28 -33.02
C LEU A 23 -47.93 -1.66 -32.04
N THR A 24 -47.00 -2.50 -32.48
CA THR A 24 -45.77 -2.72 -31.74
C THR A 24 -45.07 -1.38 -31.70
N ALA A 25 -45.13 -0.72 -30.54
CA ALA A 25 -44.41 0.52 -30.33
C ALA A 25 -42.92 0.21 -30.51
N SER A 26 -42.37 0.64 -31.66
CA SER A 26 -40.94 0.57 -31.91
C SER A 26 -40.22 1.23 -30.74
N GLU A 27 -39.30 0.51 -30.11
CA GLU A 27 -38.41 1.03 -29.07
C GLU A 27 -37.84 2.38 -29.55
N LEU A 28 -38.07 3.45 -28.77
CA LEU A 28 -37.53 4.77 -29.10
C LEU A 28 -36.00 4.70 -29.02
N ARG A 29 -35.31 5.00 -30.11
CA ARG A 29 -33.86 4.96 -30.20
C ARG A 29 -33.36 6.35 -30.59
N THR A 30 -32.58 6.98 -29.72
CA THR A 30 -32.07 8.34 -29.91
C THR A 30 -30.55 8.32 -29.85
N ALA A 31 -29.87 8.98 -30.78
CA ALA A 31 -28.42 9.07 -30.76
C ALA A 31 -27.90 10.50 -30.97
N LEU A 32 -26.83 10.84 -30.26
CA LEU A 32 -25.99 12.01 -30.50
C LEU A 32 -24.61 11.55 -30.99
N VAL A 33 -24.21 12.02 -32.15
CA VAL A 33 -22.97 11.63 -32.82
C VAL A 33 -22.17 12.89 -33.11
N ILE A 34 -20.95 12.99 -32.56
CA ILE A 34 -20.08 14.15 -32.72
C ILE A 34 -18.74 13.70 -33.29
N GLY A 35 -18.28 14.38 -34.36
CA GLY A 35 -16.97 14.13 -34.97
C GLY A 35 -16.19 15.42 -35.15
N ASN A 36 -15.10 15.59 -34.40
CA ASN A 36 -14.25 16.77 -34.43
C ASN A 36 -12.85 16.39 -34.93
N GLY A 37 -12.43 16.99 -36.05
CA GLY A 37 -11.11 16.75 -36.65
C GLY A 37 -10.36 18.02 -37.09
N ALA A 38 -11.08 19.11 -37.35
CA ALA A 38 -10.51 20.38 -37.83
C ALA A 38 -9.88 21.24 -36.71
N TYR A 39 -9.04 20.62 -35.86
CA TYR A 39 -8.31 21.32 -34.82
C TYR A 39 -7.19 22.19 -35.40
N SER A 40 -6.99 23.39 -34.85
CA SER A 40 -5.90 24.29 -35.27
C SER A 40 -4.52 23.71 -34.95
N SER A 41 -4.40 22.94 -33.86
CA SER A 41 -3.21 22.20 -33.47
C SER A 41 -3.55 20.71 -33.41
N GLY A 42 -2.76 19.87 -34.11
CA GLY A 42 -2.97 18.43 -34.20
C GLY A 42 -4.28 18.04 -34.90
N PRO A 43 -4.55 18.44 -36.14
CA PRO A 43 -5.74 18.03 -36.88
C PRO A 43 -5.82 16.50 -37.05
N LEU A 44 -7.03 15.95 -36.99
CA LEU A 44 -7.31 14.52 -37.18
C LEU A 44 -8.07 14.32 -38.49
N LYS A 45 -7.73 13.26 -39.25
CA LYS A 45 -8.26 13.06 -40.61
C LYS A 45 -9.63 12.40 -40.59
N ASN A 46 -9.83 11.43 -39.71
CA ASN A 46 -10.98 10.52 -39.77
C ASN A 46 -12.22 10.88 -38.93
N PRO A 47 -12.19 11.69 -37.85
CA PRO A 47 -13.37 11.89 -36.98
C PRO A 47 -14.66 12.35 -37.68
N VAL A 48 -14.54 13.18 -38.72
CA VAL A 48 -15.71 13.64 -39.49
C VAL A 48 -16.31 12.52 -40.34
N ASN A 49 -15.46 11.66 -40.93
CA ASN A 49 -15.91 10.48 -41.67
C ASN A 49 -16.53 9.46 -40.72
N ASP A 50 -15.86 9.22 -39.58
CA ASP A 50 -16.30 8.31 -38.54
C ASP A 50 -17.70 8.66 -38.01
N ALA A 51 -17.91 9.92 -37.63
CA ALA A 51 -19.22 10.40 -37.19
C ALA A 51 -20.28 10.32 -38.31
N THR A 52 -19.90 10.59 -39.56
CA THR A 52 -20.84 10.51 -40.70
C THR A 52 -21.31 9.07 -40.93
N ASP A 53 -20.38 8.13 -40.99
CA ASP A 53 -20.65 6.74 -41.31
C ASP A 53 -21.34 6.04 -40.13
N MET A 54 -20.99 6.40 -38.88
CA MET A 54 -21.68 5.97 -37.66
C MET A 54 -23.12 6.47 -37.63
N ALA A 55 -23.36 7.74 -37.92
CA ALA A 55 -24.72 8.29 -37.98
C ALA A 55 -25.58 7.57 -39.04
N ALA A 56 -24.99 7.25 -40.21
CA ALA A 56 -25.69 6.49 -41.25
C ALA A 56 -26.02 5.06 -40.80
N ALA A 57 -25.11 4.38 -40.11
CA ALA A 57 -25.35 3.03 -39.57
C ALA A 57 -26.43 3.03 -38.49
N LEU A 58 -26.39 4.00 -37.57
CA LEU A 58 -27.38 4.14 -36.51
C LEU A 58 -28.77 4.46 -37.04
N LYS A 59 -28.89 5.32 -38.06
CA LYS A 59 -30.17 5.57 -38.75
C LYS A 59 -30.75 4.29 -39.35
N LYS A 60 -29.91 3.44 -39.97
CA LYS A 60 -30.33 2.12 -40.48
C LYS A 60 -30.74 1.16 -39.37
N ALA A 61 -30.18 1.30 -38.18
CA ALA A 61 -30.52 0.55 -36.97
C ALA A 61 -31.73 1.12 -36.20
N GLY A 62 -32.44 2.10 -36.78
CA GLY A 62 -33.67 2.67 -36.23
C GLY A 62 -33.49 3.83 -35.26
N PHE A 63 -32.28 4.40 -35.13
CA PHE A 63 -32.04 5.56 -34.28
C PHE A 63 -32.46 6.87 -34.97
N THR A 64 -33.07 7.76 -34.19
CA THR A 64 -33.15 9.20 -34.50
C THR A 64 -31.80 9.82 -34.14
N VAL A 65 -31.03 10.25 -35.14
CA VAL A 65 -29.64 10.69 -34.96
C VAL A 65 -29.48 12.20 -35.12
N SER A 66 -28.94 12.85 -34.08
CA SER A 66 -28.37 14.20 -34.14
C SER A 66 -26.87 14.10 -34.44
N LEU A 67 -26.44 14.61 -35.60
CA LEU A 67 -25.04 14.58 -36.04
C LEU A 67 -24.43 15.98 -35.98
N LYS A 68 -23.31 16.12 -35.30
CA LYS A 68 -22.50 17.35 -35.27
C LYS A 68 -21.09 17.07 -35.80
N LYS A 69 -20.57 17.97 -36.63
CA LYS A 69 -19.24 17.86 -37.24
C LYS A 69 -18.45 19.11 -36.93
N ASN A 70 -17.21 18.96 -36.47
CA ASN A 70 -16.32 20.07 -36.12
C ASN A 70 -17.00 21.12 -35.22
N ALA A 71 -17.72 20.63 -34.21
CA ALA A 71 -18.53 21.45 -33.33
C ALA A 71 -17.67 22.26 -32.36
N LYS A 72 -18.05 23.52 -32.17
CA LYS A 72 -17.50 24.40 -31.13
C LYS A 72 -18.14 24.08 -29.76
N LEU A 73 -17.59 24.65 -28.69
CA LEU A 73 -18.01 24.36 -27.31
C LEU A 73 -19.52 24.52 -27.13
N GLN A 74 -20.04 25.70 -27.47
CA GLN A 74 -21.47 26.01 -27.35
C GLN A 74 -22.34 25.01 -28.14
N GLU A 75 -21.95 24.66 -29.36
CA GLU A 75 -22.71 23.71 -30.20
C GLU A 75 -22.71 22.29 -29.62
N MET A 76 -21.63 21.88 -28.96
CA MET A 76 -21.56 20.59 -28.26
C MET A 76 -22.47 20.61 -27.03
N GLU A 77 -22.44 21.67 -26.22
CA GLU A 77 -23.26 21.80 -25.02
C GLU A 77 -24.75 21.80 -25.35
N GLU A 78 -25.18 22.60 -26.34
CA GLU A 78 -26.56 22.65 -26.82
C GLU A 78 -27.01 21.29 -27.38
N ALA A 79 -26.12 20.57 -28.09
CA ALA A 79 -26.42 19.25 -28.63
C ALA A 79 -26.60 18.19 -27.52
N ILE A 80 -25.79 18.25 -26.46
CA ILE A 80 -25.86 17.35 -25.31
C ILE A 80 -27.14 17.60 -24.52
N GLU A 81 -27.49 18.87 -24.27
CA GLU A 81 -28.75 19.22 -23.61
C GLU A 81 -29.97 18.79 -24.42
N GLY A 82 -29.98 19.06 -25.73
CA GLY A 82 -31.05 18.60 -26.63
C GLY A 82 -31.18 17.08 -26.70
N PHE A 83 -30.06 16.36 -26.60
CA PHE A 83 -30.02 14.92 -26.52
C PHE A 83 -30.63 14.39 -25.21
N GLY A 84 -30.21 14.92 -24.05
CA GLY A 84 -30.78 14.56 -22.74
C GLY A 84 -32.29 14.80 -22.70
N ASN A 85 -32.75 15.94 -23.19
CA ASN A 85 -34.19 16.25 -23.29
C ASN A 85 -34.96 15.28 -24.19
N SER A 86 -34.35 14.82 -25.29
CA SER A 86 -34.97 13.82 -26.16
C SER A 86 -35.06 12.44 -25.50
N LEU A 87 -34.08 12.09 -24.65
CA LEU A 87 -34.04 10.82 -23.93
C LEU A 87 -35.09 10.70 -22.82
N LYS A 88 -35.58 11.81 -22.26
CA LYS A 88 -36.66 11.82 -21.24
C LYS A 88 -37.95 11.14 -21.73
N ARG A 89 -38.10 10.92 -23.04
CA ARG A 89 -39.20 10.16 -23.64
C ARG A 89 -39.04 8.63 -23.50
N GLY A 90 -37.93 8.16 -22.93
CA GLY A 90 -37.62 6.74 -22.74
C GLY A 90 -36.92 6.09 -23.93
N GLY A 91 -36.59 4.80 -23.78
CA GLY A 91 -35.94 3.98 -24.81
C GLY A 91 -34.40 3.92 -24.71
N VAL A 92 -33.74 3.83 -25.86
CA VAL A 92 -32.28 3.65 -25.97
C VAL A 92 -31.60 4.96 -26.34
N GLY A 93 -30.65 5.39 -25.51
CA GLY A 93 -29.76 6.50 -25.79
C GLY A 93 -28.39 6.02 -26.25
N LEU A 94 -27.87 6.60 -27.34
CA LEU A 94 -26.51 6.33 -27.79
C LEU A 94 -25.73 7.63 -28.02
N PHE A 95 -24.64 7.82 -27.28
CA PHE A 95 -23.68 8.87 -27.54
C PHE A 95 -22.43 8.30 -28.22
N TYR A 96 -22.01 8.95 -29.29
CA TYR A 96 -20.77 8.64 -30.01
C TYR A 96 -19.93 9.91 -30.17
N PHE A 97 -18.65 9.83 -29.83
CA PHE A 97 -17.69 10.91 -30.06
C PHE A 97 -16.42 10.39 -30.73
N ALA A 98 -15.99 11.06 -31.80
CA ALA A 98 -14.66 10.92 -32.38
C ALA A 98 -13.93 12.27 -32.39
N GLY A 99 -12.67 12.30 -31.94
CA GLY A 99 -11.88 13.54 -31.89
C GLY A 99 -10.79 13.51 -30.82
N HIS A 100 -10.32 14.68 -30.38
CA HIS A 100 -9.39 14.75 -29.25
C HIS A 100 -10.11 14.67 -27.91
N GLY A 101 -9.53 13.90 -26.98
CA GLY A 101 -9.96 13.84 -25.59
C GLY A 101 -8.79 13.89 -24.64
N VAL A 102 -8.95 14.57 -23.50
CA VAL A 102 -7.91 14.71 -22.47
C VAL A 102 -8.43 14.33 -21.10
N GLN A 103 -7.55 13.85 -20.24
CA GLN A 103 -7.84 13.61 -18.83
C GLN A 103 -7.12 14.65 -17.98
N VAL A 104 -7.86 15.28 -17.08
CA VAL A 104 -7.35 16.23 -16.08
C VAL A 104 -7.94 15.85 -14.73
N ASN A 105 -7.10 15.60 -13.72
CA ASN A 105 -7.50 15.21 -12.36
C ASN A 105 -8.55 14.08 -12.31
N GLY A 106 -8.39 13.04 -13.14
CA GLY A 106 -9.33 11.92 -13.19
C GLY A 106 -10.60 12.14 -14.02
N VAL A 107 -10.82 13.35 -14.55
CA VAL A 107 -12.01 13.70 -15.34
C VAL A 107 -11.70 13.71 -16.83
N ASN A 108 -12.62 13.16 -17.63
CA ASN A 108 -12.53 13.09 -19.08
C ASN A 108 -13.14 14.32 -19.72
N TYR A 109 -12.37 14.98 -20.60
CA TYR A 109 -12.84 16.13 -21.35
C TYR A 109 -12.77 15.86 -22.86
N LEU A 110 -13.86 16.16 -23.57
CA LEU A 110 -13.96 16.10 -25.03
C LEU A 110 -13.68 17.48 -25.60
N LEU A 111 -12.73 17.57 -26.54
CA LEU A 111 -12.23 18.85 -27.04
C LEU A 111 -13.09 19.39 -28.20
N PRO A 112 -13.70 20.58 -28.06
CA PRO A 112 -14.39 21.25 -29.15
C PRO A 112 -13.40 21.91 -30.13
N ILE A 113 -13.89 22.22 -31.32
CA ILE A 113 -13.14 23.04 -32.27
C ILE A 113 -13.03 24.47 -31.76
N GLY A 114 -11.81 25.03 -31.84
CA GLY A 114 -11.53 26.40 -31.40
C GLY A 114 -11.26 26.56 -29.90
N ALA A 115 -11.16 25.46 -29.14
CA ALA A 115 -10.75 25.49 -27.72
C ALA A 115 -9.37 26.16 -27.56
N LYS A 116 -9.28 27.15 -26.67
CA LYS A 116 -8.03 27.86 -26.36
C LYS A 116 -7.44 27.34 -25.05
N ILE A 117 -6.54 26.36 -25.14
CA ILE A 117 -5.97 25.68 -23.97
C ILE A 117 -4.49 26.04 -23.88
N ASN A 118 -4.15 26.93 -22.93
CA ASN A 118 -2.77 27.33 -22.66
C ASN A 118 -2.25 26.70 -21.38
N LYS A 119 -3.13 26.52 -20.38
CA LYS A 119 -2.84 25.88 -19.09
C LYS A 119 -3.90 24.84 -18.71
N GLU A 120 -3.63 24.00 -17.71
CA GLU A 120 -4.40 22.79 -17.43
C GLU A 120 -5.78 23.16 -16.90
N SER A 121 -5.85 24.24 -16.12
CA SER A 121 -7.10 24.80 -15.63
C SER A 121 -8.01 25.36 -16.74
N ASP A 122 -7.49 25.66 -17.93
CA ASP A 122 -8.33 26.11 -19.05
C ASP A 122 -9.21 24.98 -19.58
N VAL A 123 -8.77 23.72 -19.47
CA VAL A 123 -9.49 22.54 -19.98
C VAL A 123 -10.90 22.46 -19.40
N LYS A 124 -11.05 22.74 -18.10
CA LYS A 124 -12.36 22.72 -17.43
C LYS A 124 -13.36 23.72 -18.02
N TYR A 125 -12.88 24.83 -18.58
CA TYR A 125 -13.73 25.92 -19.11
C TYR A 125 -13.81 25.94 -20.64
N GLN A 126 -12.92 25.24 -21.32
CA GLN A 126 -12.78 25.27 -22.79
C GLN A 126 -13.10 23.92 -23.45
N ALA A 127 -13.45 22.90 -22.66
CA ALA A 127 -13.80 21.57 -23.14
C ALA A 127 -15.07 21.06 -22.44
N VAL A 128 -15.65 19.99 -23.00
CA VAL A 128 -16.87 19.38 -22.48
C VAL A 128 -16.50 18.25 -21.53
N ASP A 129 -16.99 18.29 -20.29
CA ASP A 129 -16.89 17.18 -19.34
C ASP A 129 -17.71 15.98 -19.83
N ALA A 130 -17.06 14.83 -20.02
CA ALA A 130 -17.72 13.61 -20.46
C ALA A 130 -18.73 13.06 -19.43
N ASN A 131 -18.54 13.37 -18.14
CA ASN A 131 -19.50 12.99 -17.09
C ASN A 131 -20.83 13.72 -17.27
N ARG A 132 -20.85 14.95 -17.80
CA ARG A 132 -22.09 15.66 -18.09
C ARG A 132 -23.00 14.87 -19.03
N ILE A 133 -22.43 14.17 -20.01
CA ILE A 133 -23.21 13.32 -20.93
C ILE A 133 -23.81 12.12 -20.18
N LEU A 134 -23.06 11.53 -19.25
CA LEU A 134 -23.55 10.44 -18.41
C LEU A 134 -24.63 10.91 -17.43
N ASP A 135 -24.51 12.12 -16.90
CA ASP A 135 -25.50 12.72 -16.00
C ASP A 135 -26.82 13.02 -16.72
N GLU A 136 -26.76 13.53 -17.96
CA GLU A 136 -27.94 13.73 -18.81
C GLU A 136 -28.62 12.39 -19.15
N MET A 137 -27.84 11.37 -19.48
CA MET A 137 -28.33 10.01 -19.72
C MET A 137 -28.94 9.36 -18.48
N ALA A 138 -28.33 9.54 -17.30
CA ALA A 138 -28.85 9.05 -16.04
C ALA A 138 -30.16 9.74 -15.65
N SER A 139 -30.20 11.07 -15.79
CA SER A 139 -31.36 11.90 -15.45
C SER A 139 -32.56 11.64 -16.36
N ALA A 140 -32.33 11.17 -17.59
CA ALA A 140 -33.40 10.81 -18.52
C ALA A 140 -34.16 9.52 -18.11
N ASN A 141 -33.57 8.68 -17.25
CA ASN A 141 -34.14 7.40 -16.78
C ASN A 141 -34.67 6.52 -17.93
N ASN A 142 -33.94 6.50 -19.04
CA ASN A 142 -34.26 5.70 -20.21
C ASN A 142 -33.71 4.27 -20.05
N GLY A 143 -34.32 3.30 -20.73
CA GLY A 143 -34.09 1.87 -20.45
C GLY A 143 -32.68 1.35 -20.79
N LEU A 144 -31.93 2.05 -21.64
CA LEU A 144 -30.59 1.64 -22.06
C LEU A 144 -29.76 2.85 -22.53
N ASN A 145 -28.54 2.98 -22.02
CA ASN A 145 -27.56 4.00 -22.43
C ASN A 145 -26.32 3.35 -23.03
N ILE A 146 -25.84 3.87 -24.17
CA ILE A 146 -24.65 3.38 -24.86
C ILE A 146 -23.73 4.58 -25.11
N VAL A 147 -22.47 4.52 -24.71
CA VAL A 147 -21.48 5.60 -24.86
C VAL A 147 -20.25 5.03 -25.56
N LEU A 148 -19.95 5.54 -26.75
CA LEU A 148 -18.86 5.07 -27.61
C LEU A 148 -17.86 6.22 -27.82
N LEU A 149 -16.64 6.06 -27.30
CA LEU A 149 -15.62 7.10 -27.33
C LEU A 149 -14.43 6.66 -28.19
N ASP A 150 -14.35 7.23 -29.38
CA ASP A 150 -13.25 7.08 -30.33
C ASP A 150 -12.32 8.31 -30.31
N ALA A 151 -11.77 8.58 -29.13
CA ALA A 151 -10.95 9.76 -28.91
C ALA A 151 -9.45 9.45 -28.96
N CYS A 152 -8.71 10.21 -29.76
CA CYS A 152 -7.24 10.23 -29.75
C CYS A 152 -6.73 10.84 -28.44
N ARG A 153 -5.67 10.22 -27.91
CA ARG A 153 -5.11 10.48 -26.58
C ARG A 153 -3.71 11.12 -26.63
N ASP A 154 -3.28 11.52 -27.82
CA ASP A 154 -2.15 12.43 -27.98
C ASP A 154 -2.66 13.84 -27.71
N ASN A 155 -2.41 14.35 -26.51
CA ASN A 155 -2.70 15.73 -26.18
C ASN A 155 -1.79 16.63 -27.03
N PRO A 156 -2.30 17.39 -28.02
CA PRO A 156 -1.46 18.28 -28.84
C PRO A 156 -0.84 19.42 -28.02
N PHE A 157 -1.30 19.61 -26.78
CA PHE A 157 -0.81 20.58 -25.81
C PHE A 157 0.11 19.95 -24.74
N ALA A 158 0.41 18.64 -24.81
CA ALA A 158 1.22 17.92 -23.81
C ALA A 158 2.61 18.53 -23.57
N LYS A 159 3.20 19.19 -24.58
CA LYS A 159 4.51 19.85 -24.44
C LYS A 159 4.50 21.02 -23.43
N SER A 160 3.34 21.62 -23.18
CA SER A 160 3.15 22.70 -22.20
C SER A 160 2.69 22.19 -20.82
N PHE A 161 2.27 20.93 -20.73
CA PHE A 161 1.73 20.30 -19.53
C PHE A 161 2.72 19.30 -18.93
N ARG A 162 3.39 19.66 -17.84
CA ARG A 162 4.31 18.74 -17.13
C ARG A 162 3.59 17.54 -16.46
N SER A 163 2.26 17.53 -16.42
CA SER A 163 1.41 16.62 -15.62
C SER A 163 0.26 15.93 -16.40
N ALA A 164 0.05 16.23 -17.69
CA ALA A 164 -1.13 15.70 -18.39
C ALA A 164 -0.98 14.19 -18.71
N SER A 165 -1.84 13.38 -18.11
CA SER A 165 -1.97 11.95 -18.37
C SER A 165 -2.31 11.69 -19.85
N ARG A 166 -1.63 10.71 -20.48
CA ARG A 166 -1.94 10.30 -21.86
C ARG A 166 -3.25 9.51 -21.90
N GLY A 167 -4.33 10.21 -22.22
CA GLY A 167 -5.62 9.63 -22.61
C GLY A 167 -6.75 9.72 -21.62
N LEU A 168 -7.92 9.13 -21.96
CA LEU A 168 -9.13 9.17 -21.13
C LEU A 168 -9.02 8.23 -19.91
N ALA A 169 -9.49 8.70 -18.76
CA ALA A 169 -9.82 7.90 -17.59
C ALA A 169 -10.92 6.87 -17.92
N ILE A 170 -10.92 5.73 -17.23
CA ILE A 170 -12.12 4.90 -17.17
C ILE A 170 -13.05 5.51 -16.13
N VAL A 171 -14.31 5.77 -16.52
CA VAL A 171 -15.38 6.12 -15.57
C VAL A 171 -15.57 4.98 -14.56
N SER A 172 -15.45 5.28 -13.27
CA SER A 172 -15.43 4.28 -12.18
C SER A 172 -16.79 3.65 -11.86
N SER A 173 -17.89 4.32 -12.23
CA SER A 173 -19.26 3.84 -12.06
C SER A 173 -20.15 4.30 -13.21
N ALA A 174 -20.73 3.36 -13.95
CA ALA A 174 -21.75 3.65 -14.96
C ALA A 174 -23.15 3.53 -14.31
N PRO A 175 -24.10 4.45 -14.60
CA PRO A 175 -25.49 4.32 -14.17
C PRO A 175 -26.10 2.97 -14.60
N THR A 176 -27.12 2.45 -13.91
CA THR A 176 -27.79 1.20 -14.29
C THR A 176 -28.26 1.24 -15.74
N GLY A 177 -28.11 0.13 -16.47
CA GLY A 177 -28.49 0.08 -17.89
C GLY A 177 -27.57 0.83 -18.84
N THR A 178 -26.29 1.04 -18.47
CA THR A 178 -25.31 1.78 -19.29
C THR A 178 -24.19 0.87 -19.82
N PHE A 179 -23.83 1.05 -21.09
CA PHE A 179 -22.71 0.41 -21.75
C PHE A 179 -21.75 1.47 -22.29
N ILE A 180 -20.53 1.53 -21.76
CA ILE A 180 -19.49 2.48 -22.18
C ILE A 180 -18.38 1.70 -22.87
N SER A 181 -17.94 2.14 -24.05
CA SER A 181 -16.79 1.58 -24.75
C SER A 181 -15.81 2.67 -25.18
N TYR A 182 -14.54 2.40 -24.94
CA TYR A 182 -13.41 3.23 -25.34
C TYR A 182 -12.62 2.52 -26.45
N SER A 183 -12.13 3.27 -27.44
CA SER A 183 -11.37 2.72 -28.57
C SER A 183 -10.01 2.08 -28.21
N THR A 184 -9.52 2.27 -26.99
CA THR A 184 -8.32 1.64 -26.44
C THR A 184 -8.33 1.67 -24.89
N GLY A 185 -7.47 0.86 -24.25
CA GLY A 185 -7.34 0.77 -22.80
C GLY A 185 -6.72 2.01 -22.13
N PRO A 186 -6.78 2.14 -20.78
CA PRO A 186 -6.18 3.25 -20.02
C PRO A 186 -4.70 3.47 -20.35
N GLY A 187 -4.27 4.73 -20.47
CA GLY A 187 -2.86 5.08 -20.76
C GLY A 187 -2.37 4.77 -22.18
N GLN A 188 -3.15 4.10 -23.03
CA GLN A 188 -2.79 3.76 -24.42
C GLN A 188 -3.37 4.78 -25.40
N VAL A 189 -2.74 5.00 -26.55
CA VAL A 189 -3.20 5.97 -27.57
C VAL A 189 -4.05 5.28 -28.65
N ALA A 190 -5.20 5.87 -28.98
CA ALA A 190 -6.02 5.42 -30.10
C ALA A 190 -5.41 5.87 -31.43
N ARG A 191 -5.35 4.98 -32.42
CA ARG A 191 -4.85 5.31 -33.76
C ARG A 191 -5.98 5.90 -34.61
N ASP A 192 -5.70 7.03 -35.27
CA ASP A 192 -6.59 7.60 -36.29
C ASP A 192 -6.68 6.67 -37.52
N GLY A 193 -5.64 5.89 -37.81
CA GLY A 193 -5.56 4.97 -38.95
C GLY A 193 -5.25 5.66 -40.27
N GLU A 194 -4.98 4.87 -41.31
CA GLU A 194 -4.66 5.37 -42.67
C GLU A 194 -5.84 5.25 -43.65
N GLY A 195 -6.89 4.53 -43.26
CA GLY A 195 -8.11 4.35 -44.06
C GLY A 195 -9.09 5.51 -43.95
N ARG A 196 -10.27 5.36 -44.55
CA ARG A 196 -11.37 6.33 -44.49
C ARG A 196 -11.87 6.58 -43.06
N ASN A 197 -11.89 5.53 -42.25
CA ASN A 197 -12.36 5.53 -40.87
C ASN A 197 -11.24 5.11 -39.94
N SER A 198 -11.35 5.49 -38.66
CA SER A 198 -10.49 4.91 -37.64
C SER A 198 -10.64 3.38 -37.59
N PRO A 199 -9.62 2.63 -37.17
CA PRO A 199 -9.74 1.18 -37.02
C PRO A 199 -10.89 0.78 -36.10
N TYR A 200 -11.13 1.55 -35.03
CA TYR A 200 -12.19 1.28 -34.07
C TYR A 200 -13.57 1.48 -34.69
N THR A 201 -13.79 2.62 -35.34
CA THR A 201 -15.06 2.90 -36.01
C THR A 201 -15.31 1.97 -37.18
N GLY A 202 -14.27 1.62 -37.96
CA GLY A 202 -14.37 0.63 -39.02
C GLY A 202 -14.80 -0.76 -38.49
N ALA A 203 -14.26 -1.20 -37.35
CA ALA A 203 -14.67 -2.46 -36.73
C ALA A 203 -16.11 -2.40 -36.19
N LEU A 204 -16.52 -1.31 -35.55
CA LEU A 204 -17.90 -1.11 -35.10
C LEU A 204 -18.89 -1.17 -36.27
N LEU A 205 -18.64 -0.39 -37.33
CA LEU A 205 -19.50 -0.34 -38.51
C LEU A 205 -19.68 -1.69 -39.19
N HIS A 206 -18.67 -2.56 -39.11
CA HIS A 206 -18.73 -3.92 -39.64
C HIS A 206 -19.68 -4.80 -38.80
N TYR A 207 -19.45 -4.89 -37.49
CA TYR A 207 -20.20 -5.83 -36.63
C TYR A 207 -21.58 -5.31 -36.21
N MET A 208 -21.83 -3.99 -36.19
CA MET A 208 -23.16 -3.42 -35.89
C MET A 208 -24.24 -3.83 -36.91
N ARG A 209 -23.83 -4.28 -38.11
CA ARG A 209 -24.75 -4.71 -39.17
C ARG A 209 -25.10 -6.19 -39.08
N GLU A 210 -24.43 -6.96 -38.23
CA GLU A 210 -24.66 -8.39 -38.09
C GLU A 210 -26.01 -8.63 -37.38
N PRO A 211 -27.01 -9.27 -38.03
CA PRO A 211 -28.32 -9.47 -37.42
C PRO A 211 -28.27 -10.43 -36.24
N GLY A 212 -28.96 -10.09 -35.15
CA GLY A 212 -29.15 -10.97 -34.00
C GLY A 212 -27.93 -11.15 -33.09
N ILE A 213 -26.87 -10.36 -33.27
CA ILE A 213 -25.72 -10.37 -32.33
C ILE A 213 -25.99 -9.47 -31.12
N PRO A 214 -25.92 -9.98 -29.88
CA PRO A 214 -25.98 -9.13 -28.69
C PRO A 214 -24.82 -8.14 -28.68
N ILE A 215 -25.04 -6.93 -28.15
CA ILE A 215 -24.01 -5.90 -28.05
C ILE A 215 -22.73 -6.40 -27.36
N THR A 216 -22.86 -7.24 -26.33
CA THR A 216 -21.71 -7.86 -25.63
C THR A 216 -20.82 -8.67 -26.57
N ASP A 217 -21.44 -9.52 -27.40
CA ASP A 217 -20.75 -10.42 -28.31
C ASP A 217 -20.18 -9.66 -29.51
N MET A 218 -20.89 -8.62 -29.95
CA MET A 218 -20.42 -7.67 -30.96
C MET A 218 -19.10 -7.02 -30.51
N PHE A 219 -19.04 -6.53 -29.27
CA PHE A 219 -17.82 -5.91 -28.73
C PHE A 219 -16.69 -6.92 -28.51
N MET A 220 -16.98 -8.17 -28.15
CA MET A 220 -15.98 -9.23 -28.14
C MET A 220 -15.32 -9.42 -29.53
N LYS A 221 -16.11 -9.41 -30.61
CA LYS A 221 -15.59 -9.50 -31.99
C LYS A 221 -14.79 -8.25 -32.37
N VAL A 222 -15.27 -7.06 -32.02
CA VAL A 222 -14.55 -5.78 -32.24
C VAL A 222 -13.18 -5.81 -31.57
N ARG A 223 -13.10 -6.25 -30.31
CA ARG A 223 -11.83 -6.38 -29.56
C ARG A 223 -10.87 -7.36 -30.22
N GLN A 224 -11.36 -8.53 -30.65
CA GLN A 224 -10.53 -9.52 -31.35
C GLN A 224 -9.99 -8.99 -32.68
N LYS A 225 -10.80 -8.25 -33.44
CA LYS A 225 -10.37 -7.63 -34.72
C LYS A 225 -9.29 -6.56 -34.49
N LEU A 226 -9.53 -5.64 -33.56
CA LEU A 226 -8.59 -4.55 -33.28
C LEU A 226 -7.27 -5.02 -32.71
N ARG A 227 -7.28 -6.00 -31.79
CA ARG A 227 -6.06 -6.59 -31.24
C ARG A 227 -5.21 -7.22 -32.35
N ARG A 228 -5.83 -7.88 -33.33
CA ARG A 228 -5.14 -8.51 -34.47
C ARG A 228 -4.57 -7.48 -35.45
N GLU A 229 -5.33 -6.44 -35.78
CA GLU A 229 -4.96 -5.51 -36.87
C GLU A 229 -4.10 -4.33 -36.42
N THR A 230 -4.22 -3.91 -35.17
CA THR A 230 -3.59 -2.67 -34.68
C THR A 230 -2.80 -2.85 -33.38
N GLY A 231 -2.99 -3.98 -32.69
CA GLY A 231 -2.53 -4.16 -31.30
C GLY A 231 -3.34 -3.38 -30.27
N GLN A 232 -4.30 -2.53 -30.68
CA GLN A 232 -5.19 -1.80 -29.77
C GLN A 232 -6.17 -2.76 -29.10
N VAL A 233 -6.40 -2.56 -27.81
CA VAL A 233 -7.37 -3.34 -27.03
C VAL A 233 -8.44 -2.38 -26.51
N PRO A 234 -9.63 -2.32 -27.14
CA PRO A 234 -10.77 -1.59 -26.62
C PRO A 234 -11.13 -2.02 -25.19
N TRP A 235 -11.67 -1.08 -24.44
CA TRP A 235 -12.07 -1.31 -23.05
C TRP A 235 -13.54 -0.95 -22.87
N GLU A 236 -14.30 -1.80 -22.18
CA GLU A 236 -15.73 -1.64 -21.98
C GLU A 236 -16.11 -1.68 -20.50
N LEU A 237 -17.15 -0.94 -20.14
CA LEU A 237 -17.82 -0.97 -18.85
C LEU A 237 -19.32 -1.17 -19.10
N SER A 238 -19.92 -2.17 -18.47
CA SER A 238 -21.32 -2.53 -18.71
C SER A 238 -22.06 -2.74 -17.40
N SER A 239 -23.22 -2.10 -17.26
CA SER A 239 -24.26 -2.33 -16.25
C SER A 239 -25.58 -2.75 -16.90
N LEU A 240 -25.51 -3.36 -18.09
CA LEU A 240 -26.69 -3.84 -18.82
C LEU A 240 -27.38 -4.99 -18.10
N GLU A 241 -28.70 -4.88 -17.92
CA GLU A 241 -29.54 -5.92 -17.32
C GLU A 241 -30.26 -6.78 -18.38
N GLY A 242 -30.20 -6.37 -19.66
CA GLY A 242 -30.85 -7.02 -20.79
C GLY A 242 -29.95 -7.16 -22.02
N LYS A 243 -30.47 -7.85 -23.04
CA LYS A 243 -29.79 -8.00 -24.34
C LYS A 243 -30.24 -6.88 -25.28
N PHE A 244 -29.28 -6.17 -25.86
CA PHE A 244 -29.52 -5.19 -26.92
C PHE A 244 -28.95 -5.67 -28.25
N PHE A 245 -29.68 -5.40 -29.33
CA PHE A 245 -29.32 -5.74 -30.69
C PHE A 245 -29.48 -4.50 -31.58
N PHE A 246 -28.43 -4.16 -32.32
CA PHE A 246 -28.50 -3.09 -33.32
C PHE A 246 -29.42 -3.47 -34.49
N VAL A 247 -29.35 -4.73 -34.92
CA VAL A 247 -30.23 -5.31 -35.95
C VAL A 247 -30.85 -6.59 -35.40
N SER A 248 -32.18 -6.66 -35.31
CA SER A 248 -32.90 -7.85 -34.83
C SER A 248 -32.71 -9.04 -35.78
N GLY A 249 -32.49 -10.24 -35.24
CA GLY A 249 -32.44 -11.49 -36.02
C GLY A 249 -33.84 -11.99 -36.42
N LYS A 250 -33.96 -12.77 -37.50
CA LYS A 250 -35.23 -13.43 -37.86
C LYS A 250 -35.58 -14.48 -36.80
N SER A 251 -36.74 -14.32 -36.17
CA SER A 251 -37.32 -15.31 -35.25
C SER A 251 -37.62 -16.61 -36.02
N GLY A 252 -36.97 -17.71 -35.64
CA GLY A 252 -37.29 -19.05 -36.11
C GLY A 252 -38.09 -19.79 -35.04
N LEU A 253 -39.39 -19.94 -35.26
CA LEU A 253 -40.21 -20.99 -34.63
C LEU A 253 -39.96 -22.31 -35.38
N ALA A 254 -39.59 -23.39 -34.68
CA ALA A 254 -40.06 -24.75 -34.94
C ALA A 254 -39.55 -25.76 -33.88
N ASP A 255 -40.49 -26.60 -33.45
CA ASP A 255 -40.42 -27.90 -32.78
C ASP A 255 -39.84 -28.06 -31.37
N GLY A 256 -40.77 -28.08 -30.42
CA GLY A 256 -40.66 -28.82 -29.18
C GLY A 256 -41.22 -30.24 -29.33
N THR A 257 -40.47 -31.24 -28.85
CA THR A 257 -40.96 -32.44 -28.13
C THR A 257 -39.84 -33.45 -27.79
N ALA A 258 -38.61 -33.00 -27.50
CA ALA A 258 -37.54 -33.92 -27.04
C ALA A 258 -36.55 -33.34 -26.00
N VAL A 259 -36.83 -32.20 -25.36
CA VAL A 259 -35.84 -31.45 -24.55
C VAL A 259 -36.02 -31.59 -23.03
N LEU A 260 -37.09 -32.21 -22.55
CA LEU A 260 -37.45 -32.15 -21.12
C LEU A 260 -36.56 -33.00 -20.18
N GLU A 261 -35.85 -34.02 -20.67
CA GLU A 261 -35.02 -34.87 -19.79
C GLU A 261 -33.51 -34.53 -19.81
N ARG A 262 -33.03 -33.70 -20.75
CA ARG A 262 -31.63 -33.20 -20.73
C ARG A 262 -31.47 -31.84 -20.06
N LYS A 263 -32.57 -31.16 -19.69
CA LYS A 263 -32.55 -29.81 -19.13
C LYS A 263 -32.14 -29.78 -17.66
N THR A 264 -32.59 -30.74 -16.85
CA THR A 264 -32.38 -30.72 -15.39
C THR A 264 -30.91 -30.90 -14.99
N ALA A 265 -30.17 -31.83 -15.61
CA ALA A 265 -28.75 -32.01 -15.31
C ALA A 265 -27.86 -30.84 -15.80
N ALA A 266 -28.20 -30.25 -16.95
CA ALA A 266 -27.47 -29.12 -17.51
C ALA A 266 -27.76 -27.80 -16.77
N ASP A 267 -28.99 -27.62 -16.25
CA ASP A 267 -29.37 -26.44 -15.46
C ASP A 267 -28.70 -26.45 -14.07
N ASP A 268 -28.49 -27.63 -13.47
CA ASP A 268 -27.77 -27.77 -12.19
C ASP A 268 -26.26 -27.53 -12.34
N GLU A 269 -25.63 -28.05 -13.40
CA GLU A 269 -24.23 -27.73 -13.74
C GLU A 269 -24.05 -26.23 -14.05
N LEU A 270 -25.00 -25.64 -14.77
CA LEU A 270 -24.99 -24.20 -15.09
C LEU A 270 -25.20 -23.33 -13.85
N GLN A 271 -26.01 -23.77 -12.88
CA GLN A 271 -26.14 -23.07 -11.59
C GLN A 271 -24.86 -23.16 -10.75
N ALA A 272 -24.21 -24.32 -10.70
CA ALA A 272 -22.94 -24.50 -10.00
C ALA A 272 -21.81 -23.67 -10.65
N GLU A 273 -21.80 -23.57 -11.98
CA GLU A 273 -20.84 -22.75 -12.72
C GLU A 273 -21.11 -21.24 -12.55
N ARG A 274 -22.38 -20.82 -12.50
CA ARG A 274 -22.77 -19.44 -12.17
C ARG A 274 -22.35 -19.06 -10.75
N ALA A 275 -22.54 -19.93 -9.76
CA ALA A 275 -22.13 -19.69 -8.38
C ALA A 275 -20.59 -19.57 -8.26
N LYS A 276 -19.84 -20.39 -9.00
CA LYS A 276 -18.38 -20.26 -9.11
C LYS A 276 -17.97 -18.93 -9.75
N LEU A 277 -18.59 -18.57 -10.87
CA LEU A 277 -18.30 -17.32 -11.59
C LEU A 277 -18.67 -16.09 -10.75
N GLU A 278 -19.72 -16.16 -9.92
CA GLU A 278 -20.11 -15.07 -9.04
C GLU A 278 -19.17 -14.93 -7.83
N ALA A 279 -18.69 -16.04 -7.27
CA ALA A 279 -17.63 -16.05 -6.28
C ALA A 279 -16.30 -15.50 -6.85
N GLU A 280 -15.95 -15.88 -8.08
CA GLU A 280 -14.79 -15.38 -8.81
C GLU A 280 -14.92 -13.88 -9.12
N ARG A 281 -16.10 -13.43 -9.57
CA ARG A 281 -16.41 -12.01 -9.81
C ARG A 281 -16.35 -11.18 -8.52
N THR A 282 -16.76 -11.75 -7.41
CA THR A 282 -16.66 -11.12 -6.08
C THR A 282 -15.21 -10.99 -5.63
N ASN A 283 -14.40 -12.02 -5.87
CA ASN A 283 -12.95 -11.99 -5.61
C ASN A 283 -12.23 -10.97 -6.51
N LEU A 284 -12.55 -10.93 -7.81
CA LEU A 284 -12.04 -9.94 -8.76
C LEU A 284 -12.44 -8.51 -8.39
N ARG A 285 -13.65 -8.31 -7.85
CA ARG A 285 -14.08 -7.00 -7.35
C ARG A 285 -13.25 -6.56 -6.15
N LYS A 286 -13.04 -7.45 -5.17
CA LYS A 286 -12.17 -7.19 -4.01
C LYS A 286 -10.72 -6.94 -4.43
N GLU A 287 -10.20 -7.70 -5.39
CA GLU A 287 -8.85 -7.54 -5.92
C GLU A 287 -8.68 -6.22 -6.68
N LYS A 288 -9.69 -5.79 -7.45
CA LYS A 288 -9.68 -4.50 -8.15
C LYS A 288 -9.77 -3.31 -7.20
N GLU A 289 -10.62 -3.40 -6.18
CA GLU A 289 -10.74 -2.39 -5.12
C GLU A 289 -9.43 -2.26 -4.35
N LEU A 290 -8.77 -3.39 -4.09
CA LEU A 290 -7.45 -3.42 -3.52
C LEU A 290 -6.36 -2.85 -4.43
N LEU A 291 -6.41 -3.14 -5.74
CA LEU A 291 -5.47 -2.60 -6.71
C LEU A 291 -5.57 -1.07 -6.77
N GLU A 292 -6.78 -0.53 -6.63
CA GLU A 292 -7.02 0.91 -6.58
C GLU A 292 -6.51 1.54 -5.28
N GLN A 293 -6.74 0.89 -4.13
CA GLN A 293 -6.13 1.30 -2.87
C GLN A 293 -4.60 1.29 -2.92
N ARG A 294 -4.01 0.29 -3.60
CA ARG A 294 -2.55 0.21 -3.81
C ARG A 294 -1.99 1.34 -4.67
N LYS A 295 -2.72 1.78 -5.70
CA LYS A 295 -2.29 2.93 -6.51
C LYS A 295 -2.29 4.21 -5.69
N VAL A 296 -3.35 4.45 -4.92
CA VAL A 296 -3.43 5.61 -4.02
C VAL A 296 -2.28 5.57 -2.99
N LEU A 297 -2.02 4.40 -2.40
CA LEU A 297 -0.92 4.23 -1.45
C LEU A 297 0.46 4.44 -2.10
N GLU A 298 0.64 4.01 -3.34
CA GLU A 298 1.90 4.21 -4.08
C GLU A 298 2.10 5.68 -4.49
N GLU A 299 1.04 6.39 -4.86
CA GLU A 299 1.08 7.84 -5.11
C GLU A 299 1.42 8.62 -3.82
N GLU A 300 0.83 8.22 -2.69
CA GLU A 300 1.12 8.79 -1.38
C GLU A 300 2.54 8.44 -0.89
N ARG A 301 3.00 7.21 -1.16
CA ARG A 301 4.38 6.77 -0.92
C ARG A 301 5.37 7.57 -1.77
N GLN A 302 5.09 7.79 -3.05
CA GLN A 302 5.94 8.61 -3.91
C GLN A 302 5.97 10.06 -3.45
N LYS A 303 4.84 10.60 -2.99
CA LYS A 303 4.78 11.93 -2.38
C LYS A 303 5.64 11.99 -1.11
N LEU A 304 5.47 11.05 -0.18
CA LEU A 304 6.28 10.90 1.04
C LEU A 304 7.76 10.66 0.74
N GLU A 305 8.10 9.93 -0.32
CA GLU A 305 9.47 9.66 -0.74
C GLU A 305 10.11 10.89 -1.40
N THR A 306 9.32 11.72 -2.06
CA THR A 306 9.74 13.02 -2.61
C THR A 306 9.93 14.05 -1.50
N GLU A 307 9.02 14.09 -0.52
CA GLU A 307 9.15 14.87 0.72
C GLU A 307 10.34 14.40 1.56
N LYS A 308 10.56 13.08 1.68
CA LYS A 308 11.76 12.50 2.30
C LYS A 308 13.02 12.80 1.52
N LYS A 309 13.01 12.86 0.18
CA LYS A 309 14.17 13.28 -0.63
C LYS A 309 14.45 14.77 -0.48
N GLN A 310 13.43 15.61 -0.35
CA GLN A 310 13.55 17.02 0.01
C GLN A 310 14.10 17.19 1.44
N MET A 311 13.66 16.37 2.39
CA MET A 311 14.22 16.35 3.76
C MET A 311 15.62 15.72 3.83
N ALA A 312 15.93 14.72 2.99
CA ALA A 312 17.24 14.05 2.91
C ALA A 312 18.31 14.87 2.17
N SER A 313 17.90 15.97 1.50
CA SER A 313 18.80 17.05 1.08
C SER A 313 19.41 17.81 2.26
N ILE A 314 18.87 17.62 3.47
CA ILE A 314 19.48 17.99 4.74
C ILE A 314 19.98 16.68 5.35
N LYS A 315 21.12 16.18 4.85
CA LYS A 315 21.75 14.94 5.35
C LYS A 315 22.69 15.31 6.51
N PRO A 316 22.42 14.93 7.77
CA PRO A 316 23.46 14.95 8.79
C PRO A 316 24.48 13.86 8.47
N PRO A 317 25.79 14.10 8.65
CA PRO A 317 26.82 13.12 8.37
C PRO A 317 26.72 11.92 9.32
N ILE A 318 26.95 10.74 8.78
CA ILE A 318 27.27 9.51 9.54
C ILE A 318 28.48 9.84 10.44
N PRO A 319 28.45 9.61 11.77
CA PRO A 319 29.64 9.83 12.60
C PRO A 319 30.74 8.86 12.17
N ALA A 320 31.84 9.41 11.65
CA ALA A 320 33.10 8.71 11.51
C ALA A 320 33.61 8.26 12.89
N MET A 321 34.43 7.20 12.93
CA MET A 321 35.13 6.80 14.16
C MET A 321 35.91 7.99 14.73
N SER A 322 35.46 8.52 15.87
CA SER A 322 36.12 9.64 16.57
C SER A 322 37.34 9.16 17.33
N LYS A 323 38.44 9.92 17.27
CA LYS A 323 39.70 9.58 17.94
C LYS A 323 39.66 10.10 19.38
N GLU A 324 40.09 9.27 20.33
CA GLU A 324 40.29 9.70 21.73
C GLU A 324 41.40 10.77 21.78
N LEU A 325 41.07 11.94 22.32
CA LEU A 325 42.02 13.05 22.51
C LEU A 325 42.69 12.98 23.88
N ARG A 326 41.87 12.83 24.93
CA ARG A 326 42.30 12.93 26.33
C ARG A 326 41.35 12.14 27.22
N ARG A 327 41.86 11.64 28.34
CA ARG A 327 41.11 10.90 29.34
C ARG A 327 41.45 11.42 30.73
N ASP A 328 40.43 11.61 31.57
CA ASP A 328 40.56 11.84 33.00
C ASP A 328 39.62 10.88 33.74
N GLY A 329 40.21 9.85 34.33
CA GLY A 329 39.48 8.78 35.01
C GLY A 329 38.41 8.13 34.11
N ARG A 330 37.15 8.28 34.51
CA ARG A 330 35.97 7.75 33.80
C ARG A 330 35.55 8.58 32.58
N PHE A 331 36.12 9.76 32.37
CA PHE A 331 35.73 10.64 31.28
C PHE A 331 36.74 10.55 30.13
N ILE A 332 36.22 10.40 28.91
CA ILE A 332 37.01 10.28 27.67
C ILE A 332 36.56 11.37 26.70
N ALA A 333 37.43 12.31 26.36
CA ALA A 333 37.17 13.33 25.36
C ALA A 333 37.58 12.86 23.95
N TYR A 334 36.75 13.17 22.97
CA TYR A 334 36.96 12.85 21.56
C TYR A 334 37.20 14.11 20.73
N ASP A 335 37.82 13.93 19.56
CA ASP A 335 38.16 14.99 18.60
C ASP A 335 36.97 15.65 17.92
N ASN A 336 35.77 15.13 18.14
CA ASN A 336 34.52 15.63 17.60
C ASN A 336 33.72 16.50 18.60
N GLY A 337 34.35 16.91 19.71
CA GLY A 337 33.75 17.80 20.72
C GLY A 337 32.80 17.12 21.69
N THR A 338 32.93 15.80 21.91
CA THR A 338 32.13 15.06 22.89
C THR A 338 32.97 14.42 23.98
N VAL A 339 32.35 14.15 25.13
CA VAL A 339 32.96 13.51 26.30
C VAL A 339 32.11 12.33 26.76
N LEU A 340 32.66 11.12 26.75
CA LEU A 340 32.01 9.93 27.28
C LEU A 340 32.32 9.75 28.77
N ASP A 341 31.29 9.68 29.61
CA ASP A 341 31.37 9.16 30.97
C ASP A 341 31.18 7.64 30.95
N THR A 342 32.25 6.88 31.16
CA THR A 342 32.21 5.41 31.14
C THR A 342 31.47 4.79 32.33
N LYS A 343 31.20 5.56 33.40
CA LYS A 343 30.46 5.06 34.57
C LYS A 343 28.96 5.10 34.32
N THR A 344 28.46 6.20 33.78
CA THR A 344 27.03 6.38 33.47
C THR A 344 26.67 5.95 32.05
N ASN A 345 27.70 5.74 31.22
CA ASN A 345 27.56 5.48 29.78
C ASN A 345 26.82 6.60 29.04
N LEU A 346 26.92 7.82 29.57
CA LEU A 346 26.39 9.04 28.96
C LEU A 346 27.51 9.74 28.19
N MET A 347 27.15 10.33 27.06
CA MET A 347 28.02 11.18 26.28
C MET A 347 27.51 12.62 26.35
N TRP A 348 28.41 13.52 26.70
CA TRP A 348 28.19 14.92 26.96
C TRP A 348 28.79 15.77 25.84
N ALA A 349 28.21 16.93 25.59
CA ALA A 349 28.93 17.98 24.86
C ALA A 349 30.17 18.38 25.67
N ALA A 350 31.30 18.61 25.00
CA ALA A 350 32.52 19.06 25.70
C ALA A 350 32.42 20.50 26.23
N LYS A 351 31.42 21.28 25.80
CA LYS A 351 31.19 22.66 26.23
C LYS A 351 29.68 22.95 26.35
N ASP A 352 29.31 23.81 27.28
CA ASP A 352 27.95 24.36 27.37
C ASP A 352 27.61 25.35 26.24
N ASN A 353 26.39 25.89 26.27
CA ASN A 353 25.93 26.82 25.23
C ASN A 353 26.59 28.21 25.27
N GLY A 354 27.30 28.57 26.35
CA GLY A 354 28.04 29.83 26.43
C GLY A 354 27.22 31.11 26.66
N TYR A 355 25.91 31.02 26.87
CA TYR A 355 25.05 32.18 27.12
C TYR A 355 23.83 31.83 28.00
N ILE A 356 23.29 32.82 28.71
CA ILE A 356 22.08 32.64 29.51
C ILE A 356 20.90 32.28 28.60
N ILE A 357 20.22 31.19 28.92
CA ILE A 357 19.10 30.67 28.14
C ILE A 357 17.89 30.38 29.04
N LYS A 358 16.68 30.62 28.54
CA LYS A 358 15.44 30.26 29.26
C LYS A 358 15.25 28.75 29.23
N TRP A 359 14.63 28.17 30.27
CA TRP A 359 14.41 26.72 30.37
C TRP A 359 13.74 26.12 29.13
N SER A 360 12.69 26.77 28.61
CA SER A 360 11.94 26.29 27.43
C SER A 360 12.76 26.30 26.15
N ASP A 361 13.74 27.21 26.03
CA ASP A 361 14.66 27.29 24.89
C ASP A 361 15.90 26.42 25.11
N ALA A 362 16.31 26.18 26.35
CA ALA A 362 17.39 25.26 26.73
C ALA A 362 17.09 23.84 26.27
N LYS A 363 15.83 23.41 26.42
CA LYS A 363 15.36 22.11 25.91
C LYS A 363 15.51 22.02 24.39
N LYS A 364 15.02 23.03 23.65
CA LYS A 364 15.12 23.09 22.18
C LYS A 364 16.58 23.12 21.73
N TYR A 365 17.43 23.88 22.42
CA TYR A 365 18.86 23.96 22.15
C TYR A 365 19.51 22.57 22.25
N CYS A 366 19.27 21.85 23.35
CA CYS A 366 19.83 20.51 23.53
C CYS A 366 19.34 19.52 22.47
N GLU A 367 18.04 19.55 22.12
CA GLU A 367 17.45 18.68 21.09
C GLU A 367 17.92 19.03 19.66
N ALA A 368 18.29 20.29 19.43
CA ALA A 368 18.83 20.78 18.16
C ALA A 368 20.35 20.61 18.05
N TYR A 369 21.05 20.30 19.15
CA TYR A 369 22.50 20.14 19.16
C TYR A 369 22.94 18.96 18.28
N ARG A 370 24.06 19.11 17.57
CA ARG A 370 24.58 18.11 16.61
C ARG A 370 26.07 17.82 16.80
N GLY A 371 26.59 18.06 18.01
CA GLY A 371 27.98 17.72 18.33
C GLY A 371 28.28 16.25 18.09
N GLY A 372 29.51 15.94 17.70
CA GLY A 372 29.93 14.58 17.37
C GLY A 372 29.25 13.92 16.16
N GLY A 373 28.41 14.65 15.42
CA GLY A 373 27.58 14.10 14.33
C GLY A 373 26.33 13.34 14.82
N TYR A 374 26.04 13.37 16.12
CA TYR A 374 24.87 12.69 16.69
C TYR A 374 23.61 13.57 16.62
N THR A 375 22.44 12.94 16.56
CA THR A 375 21.13 13.62 16.43
C THR A 375 20.18 13.36 17.59
N ASP A 376 20.57 12.53 18.55
CA ASP A 376 19.79 12.04 19.70
C ASP A 376 20.15 12.77 21.02
N TRP A 377 20.67 13.99 20.91
CA TRP A 377 20.96 14.84 22.05
C TRP A 377 19.68 15.30 22.75
N ARG A 378 19.75 15.41 24.08
CA ARG A 378 18.66 15.90 24.93
C ARG A 378 19.21 16.72 26.09
N MET A 379 18.30 17.39 26.76
CA MET A 379 18.58 18.06 28.02
C MET A 379 18.78 17.03 29.14
N PRO A 380 19.79 17.19 30.02
CA PRO A 380 20.07 16.26 31.11
C PRO A 380 19.02 16.35 32.22
N THR A 381 18.87 15.30 33.00
CA THR A 381 18.17 15.38 34.29
C THR A 381 19.08 15.99 35.35
N ALA A 382 18.49 16.47 36.45
CA ALA A 382 19.28 17.01 37.55
C ALA A 382 20.16 15.94 38.22
N ASP A 383 19.75 14.67 38.17
CA ASP A 383 20.52 13.57 38.75
C ASP A 383 21.71 13.18 37.84
N GLU A 384 21.55 13.32 36.51
CA GLU A 384 22.67 13.18 35.56
C GLU A 384 23.70 14.29 35.74
N LEU A 385 23.25 15.54 35.94
CA LEU A 385 24.13 16.67 36.26
C LEU A 385 24.83 16.49 37.61
N ALA A 386 24.12 16.01 38.63
CA ALA A 386 24.71 15.66 39.92
C ALA A 386 25.80 14.58 39.77
N GLY A 387 25.60 13.66 38.84
CA GLY A 387 26.59 12.64 38.48
C GLY A 387 27.88 13.19 37.87
N LEU A 388 27.91 14.44 37.39
CA LEU A 388 29.11 15.11 36.89
C LEU A 388 29.89 15.86 37.97
N TYR A 389 29.23 16.28 39.05
CA TYR A 389 29.83 17.07 40.12
C TYR A 389 30.98 16.33 40.82
N ASP A 390 32.10 17.03 41.01
CA ASP A 390 33.26 16.53 41.72
C ASP A 390 33.89 17.66 42.54
N GLN A 391 33.62 17.64 43.86
CA GLN A 391 34.11 18.65 44.81
C GLN A 391 35.64 18.76 44.85
N SER A 392 36.38 17.73 44.42
CA SER A 392 37.85 17.77 44.36
C SER A 392 38.39 18.59 43.19
N LYS A 393 37.55 18.83 42.16
CA LYS A 393 37.87 19.65 40.99
C LYS A 393 37.39 21.07 41.22
N ASN A 394 38.04 22.04 40.61
CA ASN A 394 37.63 23.44 40.72
C ASN A 394 38.06 24.19 39.46
N GLN A 395 37.17 24.26 38.47
CA GLN A 395 37.34 25.08 37.28
C GLN A 395 36.90 26.51 37.59
N LYS A 396 37.47 27.50 36.90
CA LYS A 396 37.05 28.90 37.06
C LYS A 396 35.68 29.09 36.42
N ASP A 397 34.75 29.70 37.16
CA ASP A 397 33.51 30.23 36.59
C ASP A 397 33.84 31.55 35.87
N GLU A 398 33.85 31.54 34.53
CA GLU A 398 34.15 32.74 33.73
C GLU A 398 33.10 33.85 33.90
N SER A 399 31.89 33.51 34.35
CA SER A 399 30.77 34.44 34.55
C SER A 399 30.77 35.12 35.93
N ARG A 400 31.47 34.56 36.92
CA ARG A 400 31.52 35.07 38.31
C ARG A 400 32.94 34.92 38.92
N PRO A 401 33.82 35.93 38.77
CA PRO A 401 35.22 35.85 39.21
C PRO A 401 35.44 35.99 40.73
N GLU A 402 34.39 35.97 41.55
CA GLU A 402 34.54 36.13 43.01
C GLU A 402 35.16 34.90 43.71
N PRO A 403 35.94 35.08 44.79
CA PRO A 403 36.64 33.99 45.47
C PRO A 403 35.65 33.00 46.10
N GLY A 404 35.61 31.76 45.59
CA GLY A 404 34.79 30.67 46.13
C GLY A 404 33.69 30.13 45.19
N ASN A 405 33.49 30.74 44.01
CA ASN A 405 32.51 30.30 43.01
C ASN A 405 33.19 29.67 41.80
N GLY A 406 33.65 28.44 41.94
CA GLY A 406 34.13 27.65 40.80
C GLY A 406 33.08 26.68 40.28
N VAL A 407 33.37 26.05 39.14
CA VAL A 407 32.64 24.89 38.64
C VAL A 407 33.39 23.64 39.10
N HIS A 408 32.79 22.88 40.02
CA HIS A 408 33.36 21.64 40.54
C HIS A 408 33.06 20.46 39.60
N LEU A 409 33.85 20.36 38.52
CA LEU A 409 33.71 19.38 37.44
C LEU A 409 35.07 19.04 36.82
N ASN A 410 35.16 17.86 36.20
CA ASN A 410 36.31 17.48 35.38
C ASN A 410 36.56 18.43 34.18
N ASP A 411 37.82 18.79 33.93
CA ASP A 411 38.26 19.78 32.92
C ASP A 411 38.08 19.34 31.46
N LEU A 412 37.55 18.14 31.20
CA LEU A 412 37.13 17.72 29.86
C LEU A 412 35.78 18.31 29.44
N ILE A 413 34.96 18.73 30.38
CA ILE A 413 33.69 19.42 30.13
C ILE A 413 33.86 20.86 30.62
N ASP A 414 33.82 21.79 29.67
CA ASP A 414 33.97 23.23 29.87
C ASP A 414 32.59 23.86 30.09
N LEU A 415 32.26 24.17 31.35
CA LEU A 415 31.07 24.94 31.69
C LEU A 415 31.47 26.40 31.91
N THR A 416 30.91 27.29 31.11
CA THR A 416 31.12 28.73 31.24
C THR A 416 30.26 29.38 32.32
N HIS A 417 29.34 28.61 32.92
CA HIS A 417 28.47 29.04 34.02
C HIS A 417 28.22 27.90 35.02
N SER A 418 28.24 28.20 36.31
CA SER A 418 28.03 27.22 37.40
C SER A 418 26.61 26.66 37.50
N VAL A 419 25.62 27.35 36.93
CA VAL A 419 24.20 26.96 37.00
C VAL A 419 23.73 26.40 35.65
N ILE A 420 23.34 25.13 35.63
CA ILE A 420 22.90 24.42 34.42
C ILE A 420 21.45 23.95 34.57
N TRP A 421 20.63 24.22 33.57
CA TRP A 421 19.25 23.76 33.56
C TRP A 421 19.13 22.23 33.47
N ALA A 422 18.18 21.67 34.20
CA ALA A 422 17.79 20.26 34.12
C ALA A 422 16.39 20.12 33.50
N SER A 423 16.12 18.95 32.92
CA SER A 423 14.85 18.65 32.25
C SER A 423 13.68 18.39 33.21
N ASP A 424 13.95 18.15 34.50
CA ASP A 424 12.95 17.83 35.50
C ASP A 424 11.98 19.02 35.72
N LYS A 425 10.68 18.72 35.82
CA LYS A 425 9.61 19.64 36.21
C LYS A 425 8.85 19.11 37.41
N ARG A 426 8.38 19.99 38.29
CA ARG A 426 7.43 19.65 39.36
C ARG A 426 6.36 20.73 39.47
N GLY A 427 5.17 20.36 39.93
CA GLY A 427 4.06 21.30 40.03
C GLY A 427 3.69 21.90 38.66
N VAL A 428 3.14 23.11 38.67
CA VAL A 428 2.61 23.77 37.48
C VAL A 428 3.69 24.54 36.71
N ASP A 429 4.70 25.07 37.40
CA ASP A 429 5.69 25.98 36.81
C ASP A 429 7.11 25.89 37.42
N GLU A 430 7.41 24.92 38.28
CA GLU A 430 8.76 24.75 38.83
C GLU A 430 9.61 23.84 37.94
N VAL A 431 10.80 24.33 37.60
CA VAL A 431 11.82 23.65 36.79
C VAL A 431 13.09 23.44 37.61
N ALA A 432 13.78 22.32 37.38
CA ALA A 432 15.01 22.02 38.07
C ALA A 432 16.24 22.63 37.39
N TYR A 433 17.26 22.91 38.19
CA TYR A 433 18.62 23.18 37.74
C TYR A 433 19.61 22.57 38.72
N PHE A 434 20.85 22.43 38.28
CA PHE A 434 21.96 21.98 39.12
C PHE A 434 23.00 23.09 39.23
N ASN A 435 23.48 23.34 40.46
CA ASN A 435 24.53 24.31 40.72
C ASN A 435 25.86 23.58 41.01
N PHE A 436 26.81 23.70 40.08
CA PHE A 436 28.14 23.12 40.15
C PHE A 436 29.10 23.82 41.12
N SER A 437 28.74 24.98 41.70
CA SER A 437 29.53 25.60 42.78
C SER A 437 29.27 24.97 44.14
N TYR A 438 28.09 24.39 44.37
CA TYR A 438 27.72 23.81 45.67
C TYR A 438 27.30 22.35 45.60
N GLY A 439 27.14 21.80 44.38
CA GLY A 439 26.70 20.42 44.18
C GLY A 439 25.22 20.19 44.50
N SER A 440 24.38 21.22 44.33
CA SER A 440 22.98 21.17 44.77
C SER A 440 21.97 21.17 43.61
N LYS A 441 20.98 20.26 43.71
CA LYS A 441 19.77 20.25 42.89
C LYS A 441 18.76 21.22 43.50
N MET A 442 18.25 22.12 42.69
CA MET A 442 17.35 23.17 43.13
C MET A 442 16.17 23.30 42.16
N TRP A 443 15.08 23.87 42.67
CA TRP A 443 13.85 24.09 41.92
C TRP A 443 13.52 25.58 41.90
N TRP A 444 13.03 26.08 40.77
CA TRP A 444 12.67 27.49 40.63
C TRP A 444 11.51 27.66 39.66
N HIS A 445 10.77 28.76 39.78
CA HIS A 445 9.72 29.09 38.82
C HIS A 445 10.31 29.40 37.44
N GLU A 446 9.79 28.75 36.40
CA GLU A 446 10.26 28.79 35.01
C GLU A 446 10.40 30.21 34.46
N HIS A 447 9.51 31.12 34.88
CA HIS A 447 9.45 32.50 34.40
C HIS A 447 10.33 33.47 35.20
N SER A 448 10.84 33.05 36.36
CA SER A 448 11.49 33.94 37.33
C SER A 448 13.01 33.82 37.36
N ARG A 449 13.58 32.84 36.65
CA ARG A 449 15.03 32.60 36.62
C ARG A 449 15.61 32.91 35.24
N ASN A 450 16.61 33.78 35.20
CA ASN A 450 17.30 34.21 33.99
C ASN A 450 18.83 34.12 34.13
N ASP A 451 19.36 33.08 34.79
CA ASP A 451 20.80 32.94 35.09
C ASP A 451 21.31 31.50 34.93
N ALA A 452 20.89 30.77 33.90
CA ALA A 452 21.35 29.39 33.71
C ALA A 452 21.67 29.06 32.24
N HIS A 453 22.61 28.13 32.07
CA HIS A 453 23.09 27.62 30.80
C HIS A 453 22.51 26.22 30.53
N ALA A 454 22.83 25.64 29.37
CA ALA A 454 22.41 24.32 28.94
C ALA A 454 23.60 23.51 28.41
N ILE A 455 23.71 22.26 28.83
CA ILE A 455 24.66 21.28 28.30
C ILE A 455 23.93 20.07 27.73
N PRO A 456 24.12 19.71 26.45
CA PRO A 456 23.52 18.53 25.85
C PRO A 456 24.11 17.21 26.36
N VAL A 457 23.26 16.20 26.55
CA VAL A 457 23.65 14.82 26.87
C VAL A 457 22.94 13.81 25.96
N ARG A 458 23.58 12.66 25.71
CA ARG A 458 23.00 11.51 24.99
C ARG A 458 23.44 10.20 25.64
N SER A 459 22.71 9.11 25.39
CA SER A 459 23.09 7.78 25.86
C SER A 459 24.04 7.09 24.87
N VAL A 460 25.08 6.42 25.37
CA VAL A 460 25.94 5.55 24.55
C VAL A 460 25.45 4.12 24.70
N SER A 461 25.00 3.51 23.61
CA SER A 461 24.47 2.16 23.63
C SER A 461 25.59 1.14 23.87
N LYS A 462 25.69 0.62 25.10
CA LYS A 462 26.11 -0.77 25.38
C LYS A 462 25.41 -1.32 26.62
N GLN A 463 24.64 -2.38 26.40
CA GLN A 463 24.22 -3.45 27.32
C GLN A 463 23.71 -3.04 28.71
N SER A 464 22.38 -2.98 28.80
CA SER A 464 21.57 -3.07 30.02
C SER A 464 21.97 -4.25 30.91
N ALA A 465 22.57 -3.96 32.07
CA ALA A 465 22.60 -4.87 33.21
C ALA A 465 22.41 -4.15 34.56
N ALA A 466 22.03 -2.86 34.58
CA ALA A 466 21.87 -2.13 35.83
C ALA A 466 20.62 -1.26 35.79
N ASN A 467 19.46 -1.90 36.04
CA ASN A 467 18.30 -1.39 36.78
C ASN A 467 17.14 -2.38 36.61
N GLU A 468 17.31 -3.65 37.04
CA GLU A 468 16.19 -4.61 37.12
C GLU A 468 15.19 -4.10 38.15
N ILE A 469 14.03 -3.63 37.68
CA ILE A 469 12.93 -3.15 38.55
C ILE A 469 11.80 -4.18 38.68
N GLY A 470 11.87 -5.28 37.93
CA GLY A 470 10.87 -6.34 37.95
C GLY A 470 11.27 -7.52 37.08
N ARG A 471 10.94 -8.74 37.52
CA ARG A 471 11.27 -9.99 36.84
C ARG A 471 10.07 -10.90 36.73
N ASP A 472 9.96 -11.59 35.62
CA ASP A 472 9.04 -12.68 35.43
C ASP A 472 9.67 -13.75 34.52
N SER A 473 10.05 -14.88 35.11
CA SER A 473 10.76 -15.96 34.40
C SER A 473 12.05 -15.46 33.71
N SER A 474 12.14 -15.54 32.37
CA SER A 474 13.29 -15.02 31.61
C SER A 474 13.20 -13.54 31.28
N PHE A 475 12.09 -12.87 31.61
CA PHE A 475 11.85 -11.46 31.29
C PHE A 475 12.29 -10.55 32.44
N ILE A 476 13.07 -9.52 32.12
CA ILE A 476 13.61 -8.52 33.03
C ILE A 476 13.14 -7.13 32.56
N SER A 477 12.42 -6.40 33.42
CA SER A 477 12.04 -5.01 33.19
C SER A 477 13.13 -4.06 33.70
N HIS A 478 13.50 -3.08 32.87
CA HIS A 478 14.57 -2.12 33.17
C HIS A 478 14.09 -0.75 33.67
N GLY A 479 12.78 -0.53 33.72
CA GLY A 479 12.18 0.72 34.23
C GLY A 479 12.30 1.93 33.31
N ASP A 480 12.98 1.76 32.17
CA ASP A 480 13.11 2.74 31.09
C ASP A 480 12.09 2.53 29.95
N GLY A 481 11.06 1.71 30.21
CA GLY A 481 10.08 1.30 29.22
C GLY A 481 10.51 0.12 28.35
N THR A 482 11.57 -0.61 28.72
CA THR A 482 12.03 -1.82 28.02
C THR A 482 11.98 -3.07 28.89
N VAL A 483 11.81 -4.23 28.24
CA VAL A 483 11.84 -5.55 28.87
C VAL A 483 12.76 -6.46 28.06
N THR A 484 13.74 -7.06 28.70
CA THR A 484 14.65 -8.03 28.07
C THR A 484 14.21 -9.45 28.32
N ASP A 485 14.09 -10.25 27.27
CA ASP A 485 14.00 -11.69 27.37
C ASP A 485 15.41 -12.29 27.34
N THR A 486 15.89 -12.73 28.50
CA THR A 486 17.22 -13.34 28.66
C THR A 486 17.37 -14.68 27.95
N LYS A 487 16.27 -15.35 27.57
CA LYS A 487 16.32 -16.64 26.87
C LYS A 487 16.60 -16.45 25.37
N THR A 488 15.97 -15.47 24.75
CA THR A 488 16.13 -15.17 23.31
C THR A 488 17.18 -14.10 23.03
N GLY A 489 17.50 -13.28 24.04
CA GLY A 489 18.34 -12.08 23.89
C GLY A 489 17.65 -10.96 23.12
N LEU A 490 16.33 -11.00 23.01
CA LEU A 490 15.52 -9.92 22.47
C LEU A 490 15.15 -8.93 23.58
N MET A 491 15.07 -7.67 23.20
CA MET A 491 14.54 -6.61 24.05
C MET A 491 13.27 -6.05 23.42
N TRP A 492 12.24 -5.96 24.22
CA TRP A 492 10.89 -5.59 23.84
C TRP A 492 10.51 -4.25 24.44
N ALA A 493 9.66 -3.49 23.76
CA ALA A 493 8.97 -2.38 24.39
C ALA A 493 8.09 -2.92 25.53
N ALA A 494 8.14 -2.29 26.70
CA ALA A 494 7.27 -2.66 27.83
C ALA A 494 5.79 -2.35 27.56
N LYS A 495 5.50 -1.47 26.59
CA LYS A 495 4.15 -1.14 26.15
C LYS A 495 4.05 -1.20 24.64
N GLY A 496 3.21 -2.11 24.14
CA GLY A 496 2.82 -2.16 22.75
C GLY A 496 1.87 -1.03 22.39
N ASN A 497 1.84 -0.68 21.10
CA ASN A 497 0.82 0.17 20.54
C ASN A 497 -0.48 -0.62 20.41
N LYS A 498 -1.51 -0.15 21.12
CA LYS A 498 -2.87 -0.71 21.08
C LYS A 498 -3.81 0.05 20.13
N SER A 499 -3.33 1.11 19.51
CA SER A 499 -4.07 1.83 18.48
C SER A 499 -4.16 1.01 17.20
N SER A 500 -5.24 1.23 16.45
CA SER A 500 -5.50 0.54 15.18
C SER A 500 -4.57 1.07 14.08
N LEU A 501 -3.45 0.39 13.85
CA LEU A 501 -2.48 0.70 12.79
C LEU A 501 -2.60 -0.30 11.64
N ASP A 502 -2.52 0.17 10.39
CA ASP A 502 -2.17 -0.69 9.25
C ASP A 502 -0.71 -1.16 9.37
N TRP A 503 -0.31 -2.13 8.55
CA TRP A 503 1.00 -2.75 8.68
C TRP A 503 2.16 -1.77 8.43
N GLU A 504 2.07 -0.94 7.40
CA GLU A 504 3.07 0.07 7.06
C GLU A 504 3.25 1.08 8.20
N SER A 505 2.14 1.55 8.78
CA SER A 505 2.16 2.46 9.92
C SER A 505 2.71 1.79 11.18
N ALA A 506 2.35 0.52 11.41
CA ALA A 506 2.91 -0.27 12.50
C ALA A 506 4.42 -0.49 12.33
N LYS A 507 4.88 -0.72 11.10
CA LYS A 507 6.30 -0.87 10.80
C LYS A 507 7.04 0.45 11.05
N ALA A 508 6.51 1.55 10.54
CA ALA A 508 7.07 2.88 10.78
C ALA A 508 7.07 3.23 12.28
N TYR A 509 6.02 2.84 13.02
CA TYR A 509 5.96 3.02 14.47
C TYR A 509 7.10 2.27 15.16
N CYS A 510 7.31 0.99 14.83
CA CYS A 510 8.38 0.20 15.44
C CYS A 510 9.77 0.72 15.06
N ASP A 511 10.01 1.05 13.78
CA ASP A 511 11.29 1.55 13.29
C ASP A 511 11.63 2.95 13.87
N ASN A 512 10.60 3.74 14.21
CA ASN A 512 10.75 5.05 14.85
C ASN A 512 10.62 5.02 16.38
N TYR A 513 10.41 3.85 16.98
CA TYR A 513 10.33 3.72 18.43
C TYR A 513 11.67 4.04 19.08
N ARG A 514 11.66 4.71 20.23
CA ARG A 514 12.86 5.18 20.95
C ARG A 514 12.86 4.81 22.44
N GLY A 515 12.18 3.72 22.81
CA GLY A 515 12.17 3.23 24.19
C GLY A 515 13.58 2.86 24.66
N GLY A 516 13.86 3.10 25.95
CA GLY A 516 15.19 2.89 26.52
C GLY A 516 16.33 3.68 25.87
N GLY A 517 16.02 4.69 25.03
CA GLY A 517 17.02 5.45 24.27
C GLY A 517 17.65 4.71 23.08
N TYR A 518 17.12 3.54 22.70
CA TYR A 518 17.63 2.79 21.55
C TYR A 518 16.99 3.24 20.23
N THR A 519 17.69 3.09 19.12
CA THR A 519 17.27 3.52 17.77
C THR A 519 17.16 2.39 16.74
N ASP A 520 17.62 1.19 17.11
CA ASP A 520 17.64 -0.05 16.32
C ASP A 520 16.39 -0.92 16.56
N TRP A 521 15.29 -0.29 17.00
CA TRP A 521 14.00 -0.94 17.12
C TRP A 521 13.43 -1.31 15.74
N ARG A 522 12.68 -2.39 15.71
CA ARG A 522 12.02 -2.87 14.50
C ARG A 522 10.72 -3.59 14.82
N MET A 523 9.95 -3.82 13.77
CA MET A 523 8.81 -4.73 13.84
C MET A 523 9.29 -6.18 14.12
N PRO A 524 8.63 -6.91 15.03
CA PRO A 524 8.96 -8.28 15.34
C PRO A 524 8.51 -9.20 14.21
N THR A 525 9.14 -10.35 14.11
CA THR A 525 8.66 -11.46 13.27
C THR A 525 7.51 -12.20 13.95
N GLN A 526 6.71 -12.92 13.18
CA GLN A 526 5.57 -13.68 13.70
C GLN A 526 6.05 -14.77 14.68
N SER A 527 7.24 -15.31 14.43
CA SER A 527 7.89 -16.27 15.32
C SER A 527 8.38 -15.64 16.62
N GLU A 528 8.91 -14.42 16.61
CA GLU A 528 9.31 -13.72 17.83
C GLU A 528 8.09 -13.39 18.71
N LEU A 529 6.99 -12.93 18.11
CA LEU A 529 5.74 -12.71 18.83
C LEU A 529 5.19 -14.00 19.44
N ALA A 530 5.22 -15.09 18.69
CA ALA A 530 4.83 -16.40 19.21
C ALA A 530 5.74 -16.88 20.36
N GLY A 531 6.99 -16.45 20.39
CA GLY A 531 7.93 -16.72 21.48
C GLY A 531 7.55 -16.06 22.82
N LEU A 532 6.72 -15.01 22.79
CA LEU A 532 6.17 -14.37 23.99
C LEU A 532 4.97 -15.11 24.59
N TYR A 533 4.31 -15.99 23.83
CA TYR A 533 3.05 -16.63 24.21
C TYR A 533 3.27 -17.91 25.05
N GLU A 534 2.65 -17.93 26.22
CA GLU A 534 2.69 -19.01 27.21
C GLU A 534 1.27 -19.56 27.45
N PRO A 535 0.84 -20.65 26.77
CA PRO A 535 -0.55 -21.12 26.79
C PRO A 535 -1.08 -21.48 28.19
N GLU A 536 -0.21 -21.98 29.06
CA GLU A 536 -0.55 -22.43 30.42
C GLU A 536 -0.79 -21.28 31.42
N ARG A 537 -0.52 -20.03 31.03
CA ARG A 537 -0.59 -18.88 31.95
C ARG A 537 -2.03 -18.52 32.31
N ALA A 538 -2.35 -18.32 33.58
CA ALA A 538 -3.72 -18.01 34.02
C ALA A 538 -4.12 -16.51 33.87
N ILE A 539 -3.80 -15.90 32.73
CA ILE A 539 -4.05 -14.48 32.42
C ILE A 539 -4.58 -14.32 30.99
N ARG A 540 -5.33 -13.24 30.72
CA ARG A 540 -6.07 -13.04 29.46
C ARG A 540 -5.19 -13.11 28.20
N TRP A 541 -4.03 -12.44 28.19
CA TRP A 541 -3.15 -12.36 27.02
C TRP A 541 -2.01 -13.37 27.01
N LYS A 542 -1.97 -14.32 27.96
CA LYS A 542 -1.00 -15.43 27.98
C LYS A 542 0.47 -15.01 27.74
N VAL A 543 0.87 -13.80 28.13
CA VAL A 543 2.23 -13.21 27.98
C VAL A 543 2.66 -12.65 29.32
N THR A 544 3.96 -12.51 29.60
CA THR A 544 4.43 -11.83 30.82
C THR A 544 3.70 -10.48 31.08
N PRO A 545 3.25 -10.17 32.31
CA PRO A 545 2.61 -8.90 32.63
C PRO A 545 3.58 -7.72 32.59
N LEU A 546 4.89 -7.98 32.42
CA LEU A 546 5.89 -6.94 32.22
C LEU A 546 5.76 -6.27 30.85
N ILE A 547 5.10 -6.92 29.89
CA ILE A 547 4.87 -6.39 28.54
C ILE A 547 3.37 -6.19 28.34
N ASP A 548 2.95 -4.94 28.18
CA ASP A 548 1.57 -4.59 27.87
C ASP A 548 1.30 -4.75 26.36
N VAL A 549 0.82 -5.94 25.96
CA VAL A 549 0.60 -6.30 24.55
C VAL A 549 -0.79 -5.88 24.03
N PRO A 550 -0.95 -5.63 22.71
CA PRO A 550 -2.26 -5.56 22.07
C PRO A 550 -2.93 -6.95 21.95
N ASP A 551 -4.23 -7.01 21.62
CA ASP A 551 -4.93 -8.28 21.36
C ASP A 551 -4.32 -9.05 20.18
N GLU A 552 -4.05 -8.33 19.09
CA GLU A 552 -3.36 -8.80 17.89
C GLU A 552 -2.22 -7.82 17.56
N CYS A 553 -1.07 -8.36 17.16
CA CYS A 553 0.11 -7.59 16.79
C CYS A 553 0.57 -7.94 15.38
N TRP A 554 0.83 -6.89 14.58
CA TRP A 554 1.50 -7.05 13.28
C TRP A 554 2.90 -7.63 13.44
N ALA A 555 3.29 -8.45 12.47
CA ALA A 555 4.60 -9.02 12.32
C ALA A 555 5.24 -8.58 10.99
N ASN A 556 6.57 -8.58 10.90
CA ASN A 556 7.33 -7.99 9.81
C ASN A 556 7.24 -8.75 8.47
N GLU A 557 6.73 -9.97 8.47
CA GLU A 557 6.60 -10.79 7.26
C GLU A 557 5.40 -10.33 6.41
N THR A 558 5.59 -10.27 5.08
CA THR A 558 4.53 -9.99 4.11
C THR A 558 4.49 -11.06 3.02
N ARG A 559 3.30 -11.33 2.48
CA ARG A 559 3.08 -12.16 1.29
C ARG A 559 2.06 -11.47 0.39
N SER A 560 2.48 -11.06 -0.81
CA SER A 560 1.64 -10.30 -1.75
C SER A 560 0.92 -9.09 -1.14
N ILE A 561 -0.30 -9.28 -0.63
CA ILE A 561 -1.20 -8.26 -0.09
C ILE A 561 -1.52 -8.47 1.39
N GLU A 562 -0.88 -9.44 2.02
CA GLU A 562 -1.12 -9.75 3.42
C GLU A 562 0.17 -9.59 4.21
N ALA A 563 0.02 -9.17 5.46
CA ALA A 563 1.07 -9.19 6.45
C ALA A 563 0.74 -10.24 7.50
N ALA A 564 1.79 -10.84 8.05
CA ALA A 564 1.67 -11.77 9.15
C ALA A 564 1.25 -11.02 10.43
N TYR A 565 0.46 -11.67 11.27
CA TYR A 565 0.14 -11.17 12.61
C TYR A 565 0.12 -12.30 13.63
N PHE A 566 0.18 -11.95 14.91
CA PHE A 566 0.02 -12.87 16.03
C PHE A 566 -1.07 -12.38 16.98
N ALA A 567 -1.97 -13.28 17.38
CA ALA A 567 -3.05 -13.02 18.32
C ALA A 567 -2.71 -13.57 19.71
N PHE A 568 -2.52 -12.68 20.69
CA PHE A 568 -2.13 -13.05 22.05
C PHE A 568 -3.28 -13.66 22.87
N LEU A 569 -4.54 -13.43 22.46
CA LEU A 569 -5.71 -14.01 23.14
C LEU A 569 -5.77 -15.54 23.02
N ASN A 570 -5.32 -16.11 21.90
CA ASN A 570 -5.47 -17.54 21.59
C ASN A 570 -4.21 -18.18 21.00
N GLY A 571 -3.10 -17.45 20.88
CA GLY A 571 -1.86 -17.94 20.27
C GLY A 571 -1.95 -18.10 18.74
N GLY A 572 -2.96 -17.50 18.12
CA GLY A 572 -3.24 -17.64 16.70
C GLY A 572 -2.19 -16.95 15.83
N ARG A 573 -1.64 -17.68 14.87
CA ARG A 573 -0.85 -17.13 13.77
C ARG A 573 -1.75 -16.96 12.55
N GLY A 574 -1.63 -15.84 11.86
CA GLY A 574 -2.42 -15.62 10.66
C GLY A 574 -1.81 -14.59 9.73
N TRP A 575 -2.50 -14.39 8.63
CA TRP A 575 -2.19 -13.39 7.63
C TRP A 575 -3.43 -12.52 7.47
N ARG A 576 -3.23 -11.21 7.46
CA ARG A 576 -4.30 -10.25 7.26
C ARG A 576 -3.87 -9.28 6.19
N HIS A 577 -4.86 -8.80 5.45
CA HIS A 577 -4.61 -7.79 4.44
C HIS A 577 -3.96 -6.55 5.07
N HIS A 578 -2.74 -6.23 4.64
CA HIS A 578 -1.85 -5.29 5.35
C HIS A 578 -2.37 -3.84 5.41
N ASN A 579 -3.26 -3.45 4.47
CA ASN A 579 -3.92 -2.12 4.45
C ASN A 579 -5.37 -2.11 4.96
N LEU A 580 -6.06 -3.26 5.02
CA LEU A 580 -7.51 -3.30 5.32
C LEU A 580 -7.77 -3.59 6.79
N PHE A 581 -6.85 -4.29 7.44
CA PHE A 581 -6.92 -4.56 8.88
C PHE A 581 -6.08 -3.54 9.63
N LYS A 582 -6.53 -3.22 10.84
CA LYS A 582 -5.81 -2.33 11.73
C LYS A 582 -5.69 -2.97 13.11
N ILE A 583 -4.47 -3.37 13.45
CA ILE A 583 -4.15 -4.06 14.71
C ILE A 583 -2.95 -3.39 15.36
N GLY A 584 -2.51 -3.91 16.52
CA GLY A 584 -1.45 -3.30 17.30
C GLY A 584 -0.04 -3.58 16.77
N ALA A 585 0.94 -2.96 17.42
CA ALA A 585 2.37 -3.11 17.10
C ALA A 585 3.20 -3.22 18.38
N LEU A 586 4.23 -4.05 18.39
CA LEU A 586 5.10 -4.25 19.55
C LEU A 586 6.57 -4.19 19.13
N PRO A 587 7.27 -3.07 19.34
CA PRO A 587 8.66 -2.92 18.94
C PRO A 587 9.56 -3.94 19.63
N VAL A 588 10.49 -4.51 18.86
CA VAL A 588 11.54 -5.41 19.35
C VAL A 588 12.89 -4.97 18.81
N ARG A 589 13.96 -5.27 19.54
CA ARG A 589 15.35 -5.14 19.09
C ARG A 589 16.17 -6.34 19.56
N SER A 590 17.25 -6.63 18.85
CA SER A 590 18.19 -7.66 19.27
C SER A 590 19.26 -7.05 20.18
N LEU A 591 19.48 -7.65 21.35
CA LEU A 591 20.67 -7.35 22.17
C LEU A 591 21.92 -8.04 21.66
N ILE A 592 21.71 -9.00 20.76
CA ILE A 592 22.77 -9.81 20.23
C ILE A 592 23.03 -9.34 18.80
N ALA A 593 24.04 -8.48 18.65
CA ALA A 593 24.85 -8.54 17.43
C ALA A 593 25.60 -9.87 17.49
N LYS A 594 24.90 -10.98 17.20
CA LYS A 594 25.48 -12.33 17.28
C LYS A 594 26.25 -12.52 15.98
N LYS A 595 27.44 -11.93 15.97
CA LYS A 595 28.43 -12.14 14.93
C LYS A 595 28.96 -13.55 15.13
N GLU A 596 28.20 -14.57 14.71
CA GLU A 596 28.86 -15.80 14.27
C GLU A 596 29.78 -15.35 13.13
N SER A 597 31.08 -15.66 13.19
CA SER A 597 32.06 -15.14 12.22
C SER A 597 31.68 -15.46 10.76
N ARG A 598 30.90 -16.53 10.56
CA ARG A 598 30.31 -16.95 9.27
C ARG A 598 28.95 -16.32 8.96
N PHE A 599 28.09 -16.11 9.95
CA PHE A 599 26.70 -15.67 9.72
C PHE A 599 26.48 -14.27 10.28
N ILE A 600 26.19 -13.32 9.38
CA ILE A 600 25.87 -11.94 9.73
C ILE A 600 24.36 -11.79 9.76
N ASP A 601 23.80 -11.67 10.97
CA ASP A 601 22.42 -11.23 11.16
C ASP A 601 22.33 -9.72 10.93
N HIS A 602 21.51 -9.31 9.97
CA HIS A 602 21.29 -7.90 9.63
C HIS A 602 20.23 -7.25 10.52
N GLY A 603 19.61 -8.02 11.42
CA GLY A 603 18.58 -7.54 12.32
C GLY A 603 17.27 -7.20 11.62
N ASN A 604 17.13 -7.43 10.32
CA ASN A 604 15.92 -7.16 9.52
C ASN A 604 15.19 -8.45 9.08
N GLY A 605 15.54 -9.57 9.72
CA GLY A 605 15.06 -10.91 9.35
C GLY A 605 15.90 -11.60 8.27
N THR A 606 17.02 -11.02 7.82
CA THR A 606 17.94 -11.66 6.86
C THR A 606 19.28 -12.00 7.50
N ILE A 607 19.86 -13.12 7.07
CA ILE A 607 21.16 -13.62 7.54
C ILE A 607 22.06 -13.86 6.34
N THR A 608 23.22 -13.22 6.30
CA THR A 608 24.22 -13.48 5.27
C THR A 608 25.23 -14.52 5.74
N ASP A 609 25.36 -15.60 4.98
CA ASP A 609 26.45 -16.57 5.11
C ASP A 609 27.68 -16.07 4.33
N THR A 610 28.68 -15.56 5.04
CA THR A 610 29.91 -15.00 4.46
C THR A 610 30.78 -16.06 3.77
N LYS A 611 30.59 -17.35 4.06
CA LYS A 611 31.32 -18.44 3.41
C LYS A 611 30.79 -18.71 2.00
N THR A 612 29.46 -18.69 1.84
CA THR A 612 28.81 -19.03 0.56
C THR A 612 28.43 -17.79 -0.26
N GLY A 613 28.36 -16.61 0.38
CA GLY A 613 27.85 -15.40 -0.25
C GLY A 613 26.34 -15.46 -0.50
N LEU A 614 25.63 -16.33 0.24
CA LEU A 614 24.18 -16.45 0.19
C LEU A 614 23.54 -15.69 1.35
N MET A 615 22.35 -15.18 1.10
CA MET A 615 21.52 -14.55 2.10
C MET A 615 20.27 -15.40 2.31
N TRP A 616 20.00 -15.71 3.56
CA TRP A 616 18.93 -16.58 4.02
C TRP A 616 17.88 -15.75 4.75
N ALA A 617 16.62 -16.16 4.66
CA ALA A 617 15.63 -15.73 5.63
C ALA A 617 16.03 -16.28 7.01
N ALA A 618 15.90 -15.46 8.05
CA ALA A 618 16.20 -15.89 9.42
C ALA A 618 15.22 -16.95 9.92
N ARG A 619 14.04 -17.06 9.31
CA ARG A 619 13.03 -18.06 9.61
C ARG A 619 12.45 -18.64 8.32
N ASP A 620 11.97 -19.88 8.39
CA ASP A 620 11.15 -20.45 7.32
C ASP A 620 9.74 -19.82 7.29
N ASN A 621 8.90 -20.29 6.38
CA ASN A 621 7.52 -19.81 6.23
C ASN A 621 6.57 -20.21 7.39
N GLY A 622 7.04 -20.96 8.39
CA GLY A 622 6.27 -21.33 9.58
C GLY A 622 5.12 -22.33 9.38
N GLU A 623 4.89 -22.83 8.15
CA GLU A 623 3.86 -23.82 7.82
C GLU A 623 4.36 -24.83 6.78
N SER A 624 3.92 -26.08 6.86
CA SER A 624 4.22 -27.08 5.82
C SER A 624 3.28 -26.93 4.63
N ILE A 625 3.84 -26.75 3.43
CA ILE A 625 3.10 -26.53 2.18
C ILE A 625 3.56 -27.48 1.08
N HIS A 626 2.72 -27.70 0.06
CA HIS A 626 3.11 -28.47 -1.12
C HIS A 626 4.18 -27.74 -1.93
N TRP A 627 5.03 -28.49 -2.63
CA TRP A 627 6.19 -27.94 -3.32
C TRP A 627 5.84 -26.86 -4.38
N PRO A 628 4.77 -26.98 -5.20
CA PRO A 628 4.40 -25.90 -6.13
C PRO A 628 4.06 -24.59 -5.40
N LYS A 629 3.40 -24.70 -4.22
CA LYS A 629 3.11 -23.55 -3.37
C LYS A 629 4.38 -23.00 -2.73
N ALA A 630 5.35 -23.85 -2.36
CA ALA A 630 6.64 -23.43 -1.84
C ALA A 630 7.47 -22.64 -2.86
N LYS A 631 7.49 -23.10 -4.11
CA LYS A 631 8.14 -22.38 -5.21
C LYS A 631 7.54 -20.99 -5.40
N LYS A 632 6.21 -20.93 -5.51
CA LYS A 632 5.48 -19.66 -5.64
C LYS A 632 5.67 -18.77 -4.42
N TYR A 633 5.70 -19.33 -3.21
CA TYR A 633 5.97 -18.60 -1.98
C TYR A 633 7.30 -17.86 -2.05
N CYS A 634 8.38 -18.51 -2.47
CA CYS A 634 9.67 -17.85 -2.63
C CYS A 634 9.67 -16.77 -3.72
N GLU A 635 9.04 -17.04 -4.87
CA GLU A 635 8.95 -16.08 -5.99
C GLU A 635 8.20 -14.78 -5.60
N ASP A 636 7.19 -14.90 -4.73
CA ASP A 636 6.40 -13.77 -4.21
C ASP A 636 6.98 -13.19 -2.90
N PHE A 637 8.05 -13.78 -2.35
CA PHE A 637 8.58 -13.43 -1.03
C PHE A 637 9.32 -12.09 -1.05
N PHE A 638 9.04 -11.24 -0.05
CA PHE A 638 9.72 -9.97 0.15
C PHE A 638 10.22 -9.86 1.59
N LEU A 639 11.54 -9.74 1.75
CA LEU A 639 12.19 -9.64 3.05
C LEU A 639 13.48 -8.84 2.93
N GLY A 640 13.77 -8.01 3.93
CA GLY A 640 15.01 -7.21 4.00
C GLY A 640 15.19 -6.21 2.85
N GLY A 641 14.14 -5.87 2.11
CA GLY A 641 14.21 -5.01 0.91
C GLY A 641 14.42 -5.75 -0.41
N TYR A 642 14.43 -7.09 -0.40
CA TYR A 642 14.74 -7.93 -1.57
C TYR A 642 13.53 -8.74 -2.04
N ARG A 643 13.41 -8.93 -3.37
CA ARG A 643 12.33 -9.66 -4.07
C ARG A 643 12.81 -10.88 -4.85
N ASP A 644 14.12 -11.07 -4.96
CA ASP A 644 14.80 -12.11 -5.74
C ASP A 644 15.03 -13.39 -4.91
N TRP A 645 14.11 -13.68 -3.98
CA TRP A 645 14.16 -14.87 -3.16
C TRP A 645 13.76 -16.11 -3.97
N ARG A 646 14.38 -17.25 -3.67
CA ARG A 646 14.13 -18.51 -4.36
C ARG A 646 14.19 -19.71 -3.41
N LEU A 647 13.70 -20.84 -3.90
CA LEU A 647 13.96 -22.13 -3.28
C LEU A 647 15.49 -22.40 -3.28
N PRO A 648 16.03 -22.91 -2.16
CA PRO A 648 17.41 -23.33 -2.09
C PRO A 648 17.60 -24.69 -2.76
N THR A 649 18.79 -24.94 -3.32
CA THR A 649 19.19 -26.29 -3.74
C THR A 649 19.51 -27.15 -2.53
N THR A 650 19.53 -28.48 -2.71
CA THR A 650 19.96 -29.40 -1.65
C THR A 650 21.39 -29.10 -1.19
N ALA A 651 22.28 -28.75 -2.11
CA ALA A 651 23.67 -28.40 -1.80
C ALA A 651 23.77 -27.13 -0.92
N GLU A 652 22.91 -26.13 -1.15
CA GLU A 652 22.89 -24.92 -0.35
C GLU A 652 22.40 -25.18 1.08
N LEU A 653 21.34 -25.98 1.24
CA LEU A 653 20.86 -26.38 2.57
C LEU A 653 21.84 -27.29 3.31
N ALA A 654 22.49 -28.22 2.60
CA ALA A 654 23.57 -29.02 3.15
C ALA A 654 24.73 -28.15 3.65
N GLY A 655 24.97 -26.99 3.02
CA GLY A 655 25.96 -26.01 3.47
C GLY A 655 25.64 -25.33 4.82
N LEU A 656 24.37 -25.36 5.25
CA LEU A 656 23.92 -24.85 6.55
C LEU A 656 23.99 -25.91 7.67
N TYR A 657 24.04 -27.19 7.31
CA TYR A 657 24.06 -28.30 8.26
C TYR A 657 25.39 -28.34 9.03
N ASP A 658 25.32 -28.44 10.35
CA ASP A 658 26.50 -28.53 11.22
C ASP A 658 26.23 -29.48 12.40
N ASN A 659 26.84 -30.66 12.37
CA ASN A 659 26.73 -31.70 13.41
C ASN A 659 27.18 -31.25 14.81
N ASN A 660 27.96 -30.18 14.93
CA ASN A 660 28.40 -29.64 16.22
C ASN A 660 27.40 -28.66 16.81
N LYS A 661 26.39 -28.24 16.04
CA LYS A 661 25.31 -27.37 16.46
C LYS A 661 24.07 -28.24 16.62
N ARG A 662 23.42 -28.19 17.77
CA ARG A 662 22.14 -28.88 17.98
C ARG A 662 21.27 -28.05 18.88
N TYR A 663 20.18 -27.54 18.34
CA TYR A 663 19.23 -26.76 19.14
C TYR A 663 17.80 -27.20 18.83
N LYS A 664 16.91 -26.99 19.80
CA LYS A 664 15.49 -27.27 19.62
C LYS A 664 14.89 -26.12 18.81
N ALA A 665 14.68 -26.37 17.53
CA ALA A 665 13.96 -25.47 16.63
C ALA A 665 12.56 -25.15 17.17
N LEU A 666 11.86 -24.20 16.55
CA LEU A 666 10.47 -23.85 16.90
C LEU A 666 9.48 -25.04 16.70
N GLY A 667 9.93 -26.17 16.13
CA GLY A 667 9.21 -27.43 15.92
C GLY A 667 9.48 -28.57 16.93
N ARG A 668 8.96 -29.76 16.63
CA ARG A 668 8.99 -30.94 17.54
C ARG A 668 10.37 -31.58 17.74
N PHE A 669 11.30 -31.43 16.79
CA PHE A 669 12.56 -32.18 16.75
C PHE A 669 13.80 -31.25 16.79
N PRO A 670 14.91 -31.68 17.44
CA PRO A 670 16.16 -30.92 17.44
C PRO A 670 16.85 -30.98 16.08
N VAL A 671 17.40 -29.84 15.66
CA VAL A 671 17.97 -29.64 14.32
C VAL A 671 19.44 -29.22 14.41
N ASN A 672 20.23 -29.56 13.38
CA ASN A 672 21.67 -29.32 13.35
C ASN A 672 22.06 -28.22 12.35
N LEU A 673 21.82 -26.96 12.73
CA LEU A 673 22.22 -25.76 12.00
C LEU A 673 22.45 -24.60 12.98
N THR A 674 22.88 -23.43 12.49
CA THR A 674 23.02 -22.22 13.30
C THR A 674 21.70 -21.85 14.00
N GLU A 675 21.79 -21.41 15.26
CA GLU A 675 20.65 -20.92 16.05
C GLU A 675 20.06 -19.60 15.50
N LEU A 676 20.78 -18.94 14.58
CA LEU A 676 20.31 -17.73 13.94
C LEU A 676 19.21 -18.01 12.91
N ILE A 677 19.24 -19.16 12.24
CA ILE A 677 18.22 -19.59 11.28
C ILE A 677 17.27 -20.56 11.98
N GLY A 678 16.00 -20.17 12.12
CA GLY A 678 14.97 -20.96 12.78
C GLY A 678 14.03 -21.64 11.79
N ILE A 679 13.89 -22.95 11.91
CA ILE A 679 12.96 -23.76 11.10
C ILE A 679 11.82 -24.30 11.96
N SER A 680 10.63 -24.39 11.37
CA SER A 680 9.37 -24.81 11.99
C SER A 680 9.17 -26.33 11.99
N ASP A 681 9.87 -27.03 11.09
CA ASP A 681 9.99 -28.48 11.04
C ASP A 681 11.46 -28.88 10.84
N CYS A 682 11.79 -30.16 10.96
CA CYS A 682 13.16 -30.62 10.81
C CYS A 682 13.66 -30.69 9.37
N SER A 683 12.78 -30.56 8.38
CA SER A 683 13.14 -30.68 6.96
C SER A 683 12.52 -29.56 6.14
N THR A 684 13.18 -29.12 5.07
CA THR A 684 12.70 -28.02 4.21
C THR A 684 12.74 -28.41 2.73
N TRP A 685 11.79 -27.92 1.94
CA TRP A 685 11.81 -28.11 0.49
C TRP A 685 13.06 -27.52 -0.18
N THR A 686 13.51 -28.19 -1.23
CA THR A 686 14.59 -27.72 -2.11
C THR A 686 14.06 -27.45 -3.52
N SER A 687 14.84 -26.78 -4.37
CA SER A 687 14.54 -26.61 -5.80
C SER A 687 14.72 -27.89 -6.63
N ASP A 688 15.36 -28.91 -6.07
CA ASP A 688 15.79 -30.09 -6.81
C ASP A 688 14.60 -31.02 -7.03
N SER A 689 14.41 -31.51 -8.26
CA SER A 689 13.25 -32.33 -8.64
C SER A 689 13.62 -33.45 -9.61
N ARG A 690 12.89 -34.57 -9.54
CA ARG A 690 13.05 -35.73 -10.43
C ARG A 690 11.70 -36.39 -10.67
N GLY A 691 11.34 -36.65 -11.92
CA GLY A 691 10.01 -37.20 -12.23
C GLY A 691 8.91 -36.37 -11.57
N ALA A 692 8.01 -37.01 -10.81
CA ALA A 692 6.96 -36.39 -10.01
C ALA A 692 7.41 -35.93 -8.60
N GLU A 693 8.65 -36.24 -8.21
CA GLU A 693 9.16 -35.97 -6.87
C GLU A 693 9.96 -34.67 -6.82
N SER A 694 9.97 -34.06 -5.64
CA SER A 694 10.89 -32.99 -5.27
C SER A 694 11.66 -33.38 -4.02
N ALA A 695 12.87 -32.85 -3.88
CA ALA A 695 13.73 -33.16 -2.76
C ALA A 695 13.48 -32.22 -1.56
N ASP A 696 13.59 -32.77 -0.36
CA ASP A 696 13.76 -32.01 0.88
C ASP A 696 15.17 -32.25 1.46
N PHE A 697 15.58 -31.39 2.39
CA PHE A 697 16.77 -31.59 3.19
C PHE A 697 16.39 -31.63 4.67
N ASP A 698 16.78 -32.70 5.36
CA ASP A 698 16.45 -32.95 6.78
C ASP A 698 17.62 -32.55 7.69
N PHE A 699 17.43 -31.49 8.46
CA PHE A 699 18.39 -30.99 9.43
C PHE A 699 18.49 -31.83 10.71
N CYS A 700 17.61 -32.82 10.94
CA CYS A 700 17.82 -33.79 12.04
C CYS A 700 19.01 -34.70 11.78
N ASN A 701 19.22 -35.12 10.52
CA ASN A 701 20.16 -36.19 10.17
C ASN A 701 21.08 -35.85 8.99
N GLY A 702 20.91 -34.67 8.38
CA GLY A 702 21.75 -34.16 7.29
C GLY A 702 21.51 -34.86 5.96
N LYS A 703 20.34 -35.48 5.76
CA LYS A 703 20.04 -36.27 4.55
C LYS A 703 19.01 -35.60 3.66
N GLN A 704 19.15 -35.87 2.38
CA GLN A 704 18.16 -35.54 1.36
C GLN A 704 17.09 -36.63 1.29
N GLY A 705 15.82 -36.24 1.24
CA GLY A 705 14.70 -37.12 0.90
C GLY A 705 14.10 -36.76 -0.45
N TRP A 706 13.29 -37.66 -1.01
CA TRP A 706 12.54 -37.45 -2.24
C TRP A 706 11.07 -37.80 -2.00
N TRP A 707 10.19 -36.90 -2.38
CA TRP A 707 8.78 -36.98 -2.03
C TRP A 707 7.92 -36.50 -3.19
N ASP A 708 6.75 -37.13 -3.39
CA ASP A 708 5.78 -36.64 -4.37
C ASP A 708 5.37 -35.20 -4.06
N ARG A 709 5.58 -34.33 -5.05
CA ARG A 709 5.51 -32.87 -4.86
C ARG A 709 4.09 -32.34 -4.69
N ASN A 710 3.08 -33.14 -5.03
CA ASN A 710 1.66 -32.80 -4.89
C ASN A 710 1.03 -33.47 -3.66
N TYR A 711 1.65 -34.51 -3.10
CA TYR A 711 1.10 -35.24 -1.95
C TYR A 711 1.70 -34.80 -0.61
N PHE A 712 3.01 -34.56 -0.55
CA PHE A 712 3.69 -34.22 0.70
C PHE A 712 3.77 -32.70 0.91
N VAL A 713 3.92 -32.31 2.18
CA VAL A 713 4.08 -30.92 2.61
C VAL A 713 5.32 -30.77 3.47
N LYS A 714 6.06 -29.68 3.27
CA LYS A 714 7.25 -29.30 4.04
C LYS A 714 7.32 -27.78 4.14
N PRO A 715 7.96 -27.20 5.16
CA PRO A 715 8.25 -25.78 5.18
C PRO A 715 9.30 -25.42 4.12
N VAL A 716 9.46 -24.11 3.90
CA VAL A 716 10.41 -23.55 2.94
C VAL A 716 11.25 -22.47 3.59
N LEU A 717 12.56 -22.56 3.39
CA LEU A 717 13.55 -21.58 3.84
C LEU A 717 14.10 -20.81 2.63
N PRO A 718 13.62 -19.58 2.36
CA PRO A 718 14.05 -18.82 1.20
C PRO A 718 15.53 -18.44 1.24
N VAL A 719 16.17 -18.48 0.07
CA VAL A 719 17.55 -18.05 -0.12
C VAL A 719 17.66 -17.10 -1.31
N ARG A 720 18.66 -16.21 -1.29
CA ARG A 720 19.07 -15.36 -2.41
C ARG A 720 20.59 -15.19 -2.45
N SER A 721 21.10 -14.57 -3.50
CA SER A 721 22.51 -14.12 -3.52
C SER A 721 22.68 -12.91 -2.59
N ALA A 722 23.79 -12.83 -1.85
CA ALA A 722 24.13 -11.65 -1.06
C ALA A 722 24.76 -10.51 -1.90
N LYS A 723 24.97 -10.74 -3.20
CA LYS A 723 25.52 -9.77 -4.15
C LYS A 723 24.46 -8.85 -4.74
#